data_AF-A0A4R5WFK1-F1
#
_entry.id   AF-A0A4R5WFK1-F1
#
_cell.length_a   1.000
_cell.length_b   1.000
_cell.length_c   1.000
_cell.angle_alpha   90.00
_cell.angle_beta   90.00
_cell.angle_gamma   90.00
#
_symmetry.space_group_name_H-M   'P 1'
#
loop_
_entity.id
_entity.type
_entity.pdbx_description
1 polymer ?
#
loop_
_entity_poly.entity_id
_entity_poly.type
_entity_poly.pdbx_seq_one_letter_code
_entity_poly.pdbx_strand_id
1 'polypeptide(L)'
;MSYLVATPDLVTAAADNLAGIRTALGSAASAAAGPTTGLAVAAGDEISAAISQLFGSYGEQFQALSSQATAFHAEFVSLLNGGAAAYAAAEAANASPLQAVLDAVNAPTQTLLGRPLIGNGANGQDGTGSNPGTNGAPGGILYGDGGKGGAGGPTGGAGGAGGAAGLIGNGGMGGAGGTNAAGGAGGAGGLLFGNGGGGGAGNGTGAGGAGGNAILFGNGGDAGSGPTGGTAGRAGVFYGNGGDAGAGSGQAGAAGGLFGDGGAGGSSATGAGGAGGNAFFGDGGGGGSSTGGAGGVGGNTLVGNGGAGGSALGTNGAAGGAGGNVGLLGTGGAGGAGATGSAPILLVNSGNGGVGGAGGNGGLFYGGGGAGGTGGTGGATSSISTNAGNGGAGGVGGAASLFGDGGVGGAGGTGGANTGGATGGAGGSGGIGGHGGGSGLFYGNGGDGGAGGTGGTTQRNSLAGGTGGAGGAAGNSFLAGNGGHGGAGGAGGAHTGTGAGGGGGNGGTGGDAVVVGNGGDGGAGGVGGAGTPVGATGTGGAPGSGGAFGKSGSPGAAAVSFASAASSLPLVGPYEDLFNNTVTNLQGLGKALGANPAPFLQQFLTNQYEYGSLTLTALTDATRDFAIGLAGIPPVLPAALQALAAGNSSAAANLIGQALIKVFYNGLDATNLSNIQLVGTLGDLLPPLSIPGAIAQNATNVISALTNTNISFDIPTLTMSFGLPLVMALNAVGSPLTTLIALGDSTTTFINAVQAGNAQAALTALVGAPANIANGFLNGEATLPLPLPTSVAPPIPGLTSISANIPIGGILSPLRPFTATAVVFGTPITLPLAGTPAGGIIPALLTYAPAQLANAIG
;
A
#
# COMPACT_ATOMS: atom_id res chain seq x y z
N MET A 1 13.79 -43.96 -3.14
CA MET A 1 13.97 -43.10 -4.33
C MET A 1 13.08 -41.88 -4.11
N SER A 2 13.63 -40.73 -3.75
CA SER A 2 12.84 -39.49 -3.64
C SER A 2 12.55 -38.99 -5.05
N TYR A 3 11.28 -38.80 -5.39
CA TYR A 3 10.89 -38.18 -6.64
C TYR A 3 11.20 -36.68 -6.56
N LEU A 4 12.14 -36.24 -7.40
CA LEU A 4 12.36 -34.83 -7.70
C LEU A 4 11.36 -34.44 -8.80
N VAL A 5 10.45 -33.52 -8.48
CA VAL A 5 9.52 -32.91 -9.44
C VAL A 5 10.06 -31.51 -9.74
N ALA A 6 10.52 -31.29 -10.97
CA ALA A 6 10.83 -29.98 -11.50
C ALA A 6 9.78 -29.65 -12.58
N THR A 7 9.29 -28.42 -12.64
CA THR A 7 8.34 -27.95 -13.66
C THR A 7 9.07 -26.98 -14.59
N PRO A 8 9.58 -27.43 -15.75
CA PRO A 8 10.37 -26.59 -16.66
C PRO A 8 9.65 -25.29 -17.07
N ASP A 9 8.33 -25.34 -17.25
CA ASP A 9 7.50 -24.19 -17.60
C ASP A 9 7.54 -23.06 -16.57
N LEU A 10 7.61 -23.37 -15.26
CA LEU A 10 7.72 -22.34 -14.21
C LEU A 10 9.11 -21.68 -14.21
N VAL A 11 10.15 -22.43 -14.59
CA VAL A 11 11.53 -21.94 -14.65
C VAL A 11 11.72 -21.02 -15.85
N THR A 12 11.11 -21.35 -17.00
CA THR A 12 11.09 -20.48 -18.19
C THR A 12 10.29 -19.20 -17.93
N ALA A 13 9.11 -19.29 -17.29
CA ALA A 13 8.33 -18.11 -16.91
C ALA A 13 9.09 -17.20 -15.91
N ALA A 14 9.84 -17.78 -14.98
CA ALA A 14 10.70 -17.02 -14.08
C ALA A 14 11.87 -16.32 -14.82
N ALA A 15 12.48 -16.99 -15.81
CA ALA A 15 13.52 -16.41 -16.65
C ALA A 15 13.00 -15.21 -17.47
N ASP A 16 11.78 -15.29 -18.00
CA ASP A 16 11.12 -14.21 -18.74
C ASP A 16 10.77 -13.02 -17.84
N ASN A 17 10.24 -13.29 -16.64
CA ASN A 17 10.01 -12.24 -15.63
C ASN A 17 11.31 -11.54 -15.23
N LEU A 18 12.40 -12.28 -15.03
CA LEU A 18 13.71 -11.70 -14.76
C LEU A 18 14.23 -10.87 -15.94
N ALA A 19 14.04 -11.32 -17.18
CA ALA A 19 14.38 -10.54 -18.36
C ALA A 19 13.56 -9.23 -18.46
N GLY A 20 12.29 -9.26 -18.04
CA GLY A 20 11.43 -8.10 -17.89
C GLY A 20 11.93 -7.09 -16.85
N ILE A 21 12.31 -7.58 -15.66
CA ILE A 21 12.92 -6.76 -14.59
C ILE A 21 14.21 -6.09 -15.08
N ARG A 22 15.07 -6.80 -15.81
CA ARG A 22 16.29 -6.23 -16.42
C ARG A 22 15.96 -5.10 -17.40
N THR A 23 14.96 -5.28 -18.24
CA THR A 23 14.53 -4.25 -19.20
C THR A 23 14.03 -3.00 -18.48
N ALA A 24 13.22 -3.17 -17.44
CA ALA A 24 12.74 -2.06 -16.60
C ALA A 24 13.88 -1.33 -15.88
N LEU A 25 14.83 -2.08 -15.30
CA LEU A 25 15.99 -1.52 -14.60
C LEU A 25 16.94 -0.80 -15.57
N GLY A 26 17.17 -1.35 -16.76
CA GLY A 26 17.97 -0.72 -17.82
C GLY A 26 17.35 0.58 -18.33
N SER A 27 16.02 0.63 -18.51
CA SER A 27 15.31 1.87 -18.86
C SER A 27 15.39 2.90 -17.73
N ALA A 28 15.22 2.49 -16.47
CA ALA A 28 15.33 3.38 -15.31
C ALA A 28 16.76 3.94 -15.14
N ALA A 29 17.79 3.11 -15.29
CA ALA A 29 19.19 3.52 -15.26
C ALA A 29 19.51 4.52 -16.38
N SER A 30 19.02 4.29 -17.60
CA SER A 30 19.19 5.24 -18.71
C SER A 30 18.45 6.56 -18.50
N ALA A 31 17.26 6.53 -17.89
CA ALA A 31 16.47 7.73 -17.60
C ALA A 31 17.09 8.57 -16.49
N ALA A 32 17.72 7.91 -15.51
CA ALA A 32 18.45 8.56 -14.42
C ALA A 32 19.81 9.12 -14.84
N ALA A 33 20.40 8.65 -15.95
CA ALA A 33 21.74 9.05 -16.37
C ALA A 33 21.89 10.58 -16.47
N GLY A 34 21.00 11.25 -17.21
CA GLY A 34 21.02 12.71 -17.38
C GLY A 34 20.99 13.51 -16.08
N PRO A 35 19.97 13.35 -15.21
CA PRO A 35 19.89 14.10 -13.96
C PRO A 35 20.97 13.74 -12.92
N THR A 36 21.58 12.55 -12.97
CA THR A 36 22.62 12.14 -12.02
C THR A 36 24.05 12.49 -12.43
N THR A 37 24.33 12.62 -13.74
CA THR A 37 25.66 13.00 -14.22
C THR A 37 25.75 14.48 -14.60
N GLY A 38 24.62 15.14 -14.87
CA GLY A 38 24.52 16.53 -15.29
C GLY A 38 24.09 17.50 -14.19
N LEU A 39 24.54 17.32 -12.95
CA LEU A 39 24.17 18.20 -11.83
C LEU A 39 24.74 19.62 -12.03
N ALA A 40 23.85 20.61 -12.08
CA ALA A 40 24.24 22.02 -12.23
C ALA A 40 24.78 22.59 -10.91
N VAL A 41 25.80 23.45 -11.01
CA VAL A 41 26.42 24.09 -9.85
C VAL A 41 25.44 25.09 -9.20
N ALA A 42 25.15 24.90 -7.91
CA ALA A 42 24.15 25.68 -7.18
C ALA A 42 24.53 27.15 -6.94
N ALA A 43 25.83 27.47 -6.87
CA ALA A 43 26.38 28.82 -6.72
C ALA A 43 27.81 28.91 -7.29
N GLY A 44 28.31 30.11 -7.56
CA GLY A 44 29.61 30.32 -8.23
C GLY A 44 30.86 30.03 -7.38
N ASP A 45 30.70 29.37 -6.23
CA ASP A 45 31.79 29.03 -5.32
C ASP A 45 32.38 27.63 -5.60
N GLU A 46 33.62 27.44 -5.17
CA GLU A 46 34.40 26.22 -5.40
C GLU A 46 33.82 24.99 -4.67
N ILE A 47 33.08 25.19 -3.57
CA ILE A 47 32.47 24.11 -2.79
C ILE A 47 31.26 23.55 -3.55
N SER A 48 30.39 24.43 -4.06
CA SER A 48 29.27 24.05 -4.92
C SER A 48 29.73 23.33 -6.20
N ALA A 49 30.85 23.78 -6.79
CA ALA A 49 31.45 23.14 -7.97
C ALA A 49 32.01 21.75 -7.65
N ALA A 50 32.75 21.60 -6.54
CA ALA A 50 33.29 20.33 -6.08
C ALA A 50 32.19 19.31 -5.72
N ILE A 51 31.10 19.76 -5.09
CA ILE A 51 29.95 18.91 -4.75
C ILE A 51 29.23 18.42 -6.02
N SER A 52 29.02 19.30 -7.01
CA SER A 52 28.40 18.91 -8.28
C SER A 52 29.26 17.90 -9.06
N GLN A 53 30.58 18.09 -9.04
CA GLN A 53 31.54 17.17 -9.65
C GLN A 53 31.59 15.81 -8.93
N LEU A 54 31.51 15.80 -7.59
CA LEU A 54 31.45 14.58 -6.79
C LEU A 54 30.20 13.75 -7.13
N PHE A 55 29.03 14.38 -7.17
CA PHE A 55 27.79 13.69 -7.53
C PHE A 55 27.78 13.25 -9.00
N GLY A 56 28.35 14.03 -9.92
CA GLY A 56 28.51 13.65 -11.32
C GLY A 56 29.38 12.40 -11.50
N SER A 57 30.53 12.34 -10.79
CA SER A 57 31.40 11.16 -10.77
C SER A 57 30.72 9.93 -10.16
N TYR A 58 29.91 10.12 -9.12
CA TYR A 58 29.12 9.04 -8.52
C TYR A 58 28.05 8.52 -9.49
N GLY A 59 27.41 9.41 -10.25
CA GLY A 59 26.49 9.05 -11.33
C GLY A 59 27.15 8.20 -12.41
N GLU A 60 28.36 8.54 -12.86
CA GLU A 60 29.11 7.76 -13.85
C GLU A 60 29.50 6.37 -13.34
N GLN A 61 29.94 6.27 -12.08
CA GLN A 61 30.25 5.00 -11.43
C GLN A 61 29.01 4.10 -11.30
N PHE A 62 27.86 4.69 -10.95
CA PHE A 62 26.58 3.98 -10.90
C PHE A 62 26.17 3.42 -12.27
N GLN A 63 26.37 4.19 -13.35
CA GLN A 63 26.10 3.71 -14.72
C GLN A 63 27.01 2.55 -15.14
N ALA A 64 28.30 2.61 -14.80
CA ALA A 64 29.24 1.53 -15.06
C ALA A 64 28.85 0.24 -14.32
N LEU A 65 28.48 0.35 -13.03
CA LEU A 65 28.01 -0.77 -12.22
C LEU A 65 26.70 -1.36 -12.75
N SER A 66 25.75 -0.52 -13.18
CA SER A 66 24.49 -0.95 -13.78
C SER A 66 24.72 -1.76 -15.07
N SER A 67 25.73 -1.40 -15.86
CA SER A 67 26.11 -2.16 -17.07
C SER A 67 26.66 -3.56 -16.72
N GLN A 68 27.45 -3.66 -15.65
CA GLN A 68 28.03 -4.92 -15.19
C GLN A 68 26.95 -5.85 -14.60
N ALA A 69 26.02 -5.30 -13.81
CA ALA A 69 24.86 -6.03 -13.31
C ALA A 69 23.95 -6.53 -14.45
N THR A 70 23.83 -5.76 -15.53
CA THR A 70 23.05 -6.16 -16.72
C THR A 70 23.67 -7.37 -17.42
N ALA A 71 25.00 -7.42 -17.53
CA ALA A 71 25.72 -8.55 -18.12
C ALA A 71 25.58 -9.83 -17.28
N PHE A 72 25.76 -9.72 -15.96
CA PHE A 72 25.55 -10.83 -15.03
C PHE A 72 24.13 -11.38 -15.10
N HIS A 73 23.13 -10.49 -15.08
CA HIS A 73 21.74 -10.88 -15.13
C HIS A 73 21.37 -11.59 -16.45
N ALA A 74 21.98 -11.18 -17.57
CA ALA A 74 21.80 -11.85 -18.86
C ALA A 74 22.38 -13.28 -18.84
N GLU A 75 23.52 -13.48 -18.19
CA GLU A 75 24.15 -14.79 -18.06
C GLU A 75 23.38 -15.71 -17.10
N PHE A 76 22.85 -15.16 -16.00
CA PHE A 76 21.97 -15.87 -15.08
C PHE A 76 20.69 -16.37 -15.77
N VAL A 77 20.01 -15.50 -16.53
CA VAL A 77 18.81 -15.87 -17.31
C VAL A 77 19.14 -16.92 -18.38
N SER A 78 20.30 -16.81 -19.04
CA SER A 78 20.79 -17.80 -20.01
C SER A 78 20.99 -19.18 -19.35
N LEU A 79 21.60 -19.21 -18.17
CA LEU A 79 21.84 -20.44 -17.42
C LEU A 79 20.55 -21.07 -16.91
N LEU A 80 19.59 -20.26 -16.48
CA LEU A 80 18.26 -20.70 -16.03
C LEU A 80 17.48 -21.36 -17.18
N ASN A 81 17.53 -20.75 -18.37
CA ASN A 81 16.97 -21.32 -19.60
C ASN A 81 17.70 -22.61 -20.03
N GLY A 82 19.02 -22.67 -19.89
CA GLY A 82 19.81 -23.88 -20.13
C GLY A 82 19.45 -25.03 -19.18
N GLY A 83 19.20 -24.74 -17.91
CA GLY A 83 18.72 -25.71 -16.91
C GLY A 83 17.33 -26.25 -17.24
N ALA A 84 16.38 -25.38 -17.58
CA ALA A 84 15.04 -25.79 -18.02
C ALA A 84 15.10 -26.70 -19.26
N ALA A 85 15.95 -26.38 -20.24
CA ALA A 85 16.15 -27.19 -21.44
C ALA A 85 16.76 -28.57 -21.14
N ALA A 86 17.67 -28.68 -20.16
CA ALA A 86 18.26 -29.95 -19.77
C ALA A 86 17.26 -30.88 -19.08
N TYR A 87 16.38 -30.34 -18.21
CA TYR A 87 15.29 -31.13 -17.60
C TYR A 87 14.23 -31.53 -18.64
N ALA A 88 13.85 -30.63 -19.54
CA ALA A 88 12.94 -30.94 -20.65
C ALA A 88 13.52 -32.02 -21.60
N ALA A 89 14.83 -31.99 -21.87
CA ALA A 89 15.51 -33.01 -22.67
C ALA A 89 15.57 -34.37 -21.96
N ALA A 90 15.74 -34.40 -20.64
CA ALA A 90 15.71 -35.62 -19.85
C ALA A 90 14.30 -36.25 -19.81
N GLU A 91 13.25 -35.43 -19.74
CA GLU A 91 11.87 -35.89 -19.88
C GLU A 91 11.59 -36.43 -21.28
N ALA A 92 12.04 -35.72 -22.33
CA ALA A 92 11.88 -36.16 -23.72
C ALA A 92 12.61 -37.49 -24.01
N ALA A 93 13.80 -37.69 -23.44
CA ALA A 93 14.55 -38.94 -23.58
C ALA A 93 13.83 -40.13 -22.90
N ASN A 94 13.21 -39.90 -21.75
CA ASN A 94 12.44 -40.92 -21.03
C ASN A 94 11.04 -41.17 -21.61
N ALA A 95 10.51 -40.26 -22.43
CA ALA A 95 9.24 -40.40 -23.13
C ALA A 95 9.29 -41.32 -24.38
N SER A 96 10.48 -41.55 -24.94
CA SER A 96 10.68 -42.30 -26.20
C SER A 96 10.00 -43.69 -26.25
N PRO A 97 10.09 -44.55 -25.20
CA PRO A 97 9.37 -45.84 -25.19
C PRO A 97 7.84 -45.70 -25.08
N LEU A 98 7.35 -44.68 -24.39
CA LEU A 98 5.91 -44.39 -24.27
C LEU A 98 5.34 -43.82 -25.59
N GLN A 99 6.14 -43.03 -26.32
CA GLN A 99 5.74 -42.45 -27.60
C GLN A 99 5.43 -43.53 -28.64
N ALA A 100 6.23 -44.61 -28.70
CA ALA A 100 5.96 -45.73 -29.61
C ALA A 100 4.61 -46.42 -29.34
N VAL A 101 4.21 -46.53 -28.06
CA VAL A 101 2.90 -47.09 -27.67
C VAL A 101 1.77 -46.12 -28.03
N LEU A 102 1.96 -44.81 -27.80
CA LEU A 102 0.99 -43.79 -28.18
C LEU A 102 0.79 -43.73 -29.70
N ASP A 103 1.86 -43.82 -30.48
CA ASP A 103 1.80 -43.85 -31.94
C ASP A 103 1.03 -45.07 -32.44
N ALA A 104 1.24 -46.25 -31.83
CA ALA A 104 0.48 -47.46 -32.14
C ALA A 104 -1.01 -47.35 -31.79
N VAL A 105 -1.35 -46.75 -30.65
CA VAL A 105 -2.74 -46.49 -30.23
C VAL A 105 -3.41 -45.45 -31.12
N ASN A 106 -2.67 -44.45 -31.58
CA ASN A 106 -3.18 -43.35 -32.38
C ASN A 106 -3.23 -43.65 -33.88
N ALA A 107 -2.43 -44.58 -34.39
CA ALA A 107 -2.33 -44.88 -35.82
C ALA A 107 -3.69 -45.15 -36.51
N PRO A 108 -4.63 -45.92 -35.91
CA PRO A 108 -5.93 -46.15 -36.52
C PRO A 108 -6.74 -44.86 -36.69
N THR A 109 -6.82 -44.01 -35.66
CA THR A 109 -7.61 -42.77 -35.72
C THR A 109 -6.92 -41.67 -36.51
N GLN A 110 -5.59 -41.60 -36.47
CA GLN A 110 -4.83 -40.69 -37.33
C GLN A 110 -5.06 -41.00 -38.81
N THR A 111 -5.12 -42.30 -39.16
CA THR A 111 -5.42 -42.73 -40.54
C THR A 111 -6.86 -42.44 -40.93
N LEU A 112 -7.82 -42.71 -40.05
CA LEU A 112 -9.24 -42.69 -40.39
C LEU A 112 -9.88 -41.30 -40.26
N LEU A 113 -9.42 -40.50 -39.30
CA LEU A 113 -10.03 -39.23 -38.89
C LEU A 113 -9.05 -38.04 -38.96
N GLY A 114 -7.78 -38.28 -39.30
CA GLY A 114 -6.75 -37.25 -39.32
C GLY A 114 -6.44 -36.65 -37.95
N ARG A 115 -6.82 -37.34 -36.86
CA ARG A 115 -6.60 -36.91 -35.47
C ARG A 115 -6.22 -38.07 -34.56
N PRO A 116 -5.32 -37.84 -33.57
CA PRO A 116 -4.96 -38.86 -32.60
C PRO A 116 -6.18 -39.20 -31.72
N LEU A 117 -6.22 -40.42 -31.20
CA LEU A 117 -7.24 -40.84 -30.24
C LEU A 117 -6.94 -40.22 -28.88
N ILE A 118 -5.67 -40.26 -28.48
CA ILE A 118 -5.12 -39.73 -27.24
C ILE A 118 -3.83 -38.94 -27.49
N GLY A 119 -3.61 -37.87 -26.74
CA GLY A 119 -2.40 -37.05 -26.81
C GLY A 119 -2.69 -35.60 -27.16
N ASN A 120 -1.78 -34.73 -26.75
CA ASN A 120 -1.93 -33.29 -26.95
C ASN A 120 -1.71 -32.90 -28.42
N GLY A 121 -2.30 -31.78 -28.81
CA GLY A 121 -2.07 -31.17 -30.10
C GLY A 121 -0.66 -30.58 -30.19
N ALA A 122 -0.03 -30.71 -31.35
CA ALA A 122 1.24 -30.05 -31.63
C ALA A 122 1.10 -28.53 -31.54
N ASN A 123 2.07 -27.86 -30.90
CA ASN A 123 2.12 -26.40 -30.88
C ASN A 123 2.37 -25.85 -32.28
N GLY A 124 1.80 -24.68 -32.55
CA GLY A 124 2.10 -23.88 -33.71
C GLY A 124 3.53 -23.38 -33.65
N GLN A 125 4.17 -23.34 -34.81
CA GLN A 125 5.44 -22.69 -35.07
C GLN A 125 5.26 -21.17 -35.10
N ASP A 126 6.20 -20.46 -34.50
CA ASP A 126 6.27 -19.00 -34.54
C ASP A 126 6.54 -18.49 -35.96
N GLY A 127 5.96 -17.34 -36.28
CA GLY A 127 6.19 -16.63 -37.53
C GLY A 127 7.60 -16.07 -37.62
N THR A 128 8.14 -15.99 -38.83
CA THR A 128 9.40 -15.29 -39.13
C THR A 128 9.13 -14.06 -39.98
N GLY A 129 9.90 -12.99 -39.77
CA GLY A 129 9.67 -11.72 -40.46
C GLY A 129 8.25 -11.20 -40.21
N SER A 130 7.48 -10.99 -41.29
CA SER A 130 6.10 -10.50 -41.23
C SER A 130 5.05 -11.62 -41.34
N ASN A 131 5.46 -12.88 -41.27
CA ASN A 131 4.55 -14.01 -41.40
C ASN A 131 3.76 -14.23 -40.11
N PRO A 132 2.50 -14.70 -40.20
CA PRO A 132 1.75 -15.09 -39.03
C PRO A 132 2.36 -16.34 -38.37
N GLY A 133 2.12 -16.47 -37.07
CA GLY A 133 2.32 -17.73 -36.37
C GLY A 133 1.34 -18.79 -36.87
N THR A 134 1.78 -20.03 -36.92
CA THR A 134 0.89 -21.14 -37.31
C THR A 134 -0.02 -21.54 -36.16
N ASN A 135 -1.18 -22.10 -36.48
CA ASN A 135 -2.14 -22.53 -35.47
C ASN A 135 -1.61 -23.77 -34.73
N GLY A 136 -1.99 -23.90 -33.46
CA GLY A 136 -1.85 -25.15 -32.73
C GLY A 136 -2.78 -26.22 -33.30
N ALA A 137 -2.29 -27.45 -33.38
CA ALA A 137 -3.10 -28.58 -33.82
C ALA A 137 -4.13 -28.97 -32.74
N PRO A 138 -5.27 -29.57 -33.13
CA PRO A 138 -6.22 -30.10 -32.17
C PRO A 138 -5.63 -31.22 -31.32
N GLY A 139 -6.10 -31.33 -30.07
CA GLY A 139 -5.83 -32.48 -29.21
C GLY A 139 -6.53 -33.77 -29.68
N GLY A 140 -6.14 -34.88 -29.05
CA GLY A 140 -6.71 -36.20 -29.29
C GLY A 140 -8.23 -36.23 -29.08
N ILE A 141 -8.93 -37.15 -29.76
CA ILE A 141 -10.39 -37.21 -29.75
C ILE A 141 -10.94 -37.48 -28.34
N LEU A 142 -10.32 -38.39 -27.58
CA LEU A 142 -10.79 -38.76 -26.23
C LEU A 142 -10.09 -37.98 -25.13
N TYR A 143 -8.76 -37.88 -25.21
CA TYR A 143 -7.95 -37.23 -24.18
C TYR A 143 -6.81 -36.46 -24.83
N GLY A 144 -6.67 -35.18 -24.51
CA GLY A 144 -5.54 -34.37 -24.94
C GLY A 144 -5.88 -32.90 -25.02
N ASP A 145 -4.95 -32.07 -24.56
CA ASP A 145 -5.03 -30.64 -24.68
C ASP A 145 -4.79 -30.20 -26.13
N GLY A 146 -5.34 -29.07 -26.53
CA GLY A 146 -5.01 -28.45 -27.80
C GLY A 146 -3.61 -27.82 -27.81
N GLY A 147 -2.95 -27.81 -28.96
CA GLY A 147 -1.63 -27.17 -29.09
C GLY A 147 -1.72 -25.66 -28.93
N LYS A 148 -0.69 -25.03 -28.36
CA LYS A 148 -0.59 -23.56 -28.32
C LYS A 148 -0.40 -23.01 -29.74
N GLY A 149 -0.98 -21.86 -30.07
CA GLY A 149 -0.71 -21.16 -31.32
C GLY A 149 0.67 -20.50 -31.30
N GLY A 150 1.35 -20.48 -32.45
CA GLY A 150 2.66 -19.83 -32.57
C GLY A 150 2.54 -18.31 -32.52
N ALA A 151 3.55 -17.63 -32.02
CA ALA A 151 3.61 -16.17 -32.04
C ALA A 151 3.69 -15.64 -33.48
N GLY A 152 3.14 -14.45 -33.71
CA GLY A 152 3.32 -13.72 -34.97
C GLY A 152 4.76 -13.28 -35.16
N GLY A 153 5.18 -13.11 -36.42
CA GLY A 153 6.54 -12.70 -36.74
C GLY A 153 6.92 -11.35 -36.13
N PRO A 154 8.21 -11.14 -35.78
CA PRO A 154 8.64 -9.96 -35.04
C PRO A 154 8.41 -8.65 -35.79
N THR A 155 8.44 -8.65 -37.13
CA THR A 155 8.20 -7.46 -37.96
C THR A 155 6.74 -7.32 -38.42
N GLY A 156 5.87 -8.25 -38.02
CA GLY A 156 4.45 -8.26 -38.34
C GLY A 156 3.88 -9.69 -38.44
N GLY A 157 2.56 -9.81 -38.57
CA GLY A 157 1.88 -11.09 -38.70
C GLY A 157 1.10 -11.47 -37.44
N ALA A 158 -0.11 -11.99 -37.62
CA ALA A 158 -0.99 -12.34 -36.51
C ALA A 158 -0.43 -13.55 -35.73
N GLY A 159 -0.76 -13.63 -34.45
CA GLY A 159 -0.56 -14.84 -33.68
C GLY A 159 -1.45 -15.98 -34.18
N GLY A 160 -0.92 -17.20 -34.14
CA GLY A 160 -1.66 -18.40 -34.50
C GLY A 160 -2.75 -18.71 -33.46
N ALA A 161 -3.88 -19.26 -33.91
CA ALA A 161 -4.91 -19.72 -32.99
C ALA A 161 -4.44 -20.95 -32.19
N GLY A 162 -4.88 -21.07 -30.94
CA GLY A 162 -4.74 -22.29 -30.16
C GLY A 162 -5.62 -23.42 -30.70
N GLY A 163 -5.14 -24.65 -30.62
CA GLY A 163 -5.88 -25.85 -31.00
C GLY A 163 -7.01 -26.15 -30.02
N ALA A 164 -8.11 -26.72 -30.51
CA ALA A 164 -9.18 -27.22 -29.63
C ALA A 164 -8.82 -28.57 -29.02
N ALA A 165 -9.31 -28.86 -27.82
CA ALA A 165 -9.26 -30.19 -27.23
C ALA A 165 -10.34 -31.14 -27.81
N GLY A 166 -10.29 -32.42 -27.43
CA GLY A 166 -11.29 -33.44 -27.78
C GLY A 166 -12.43 -33.56 -26.77
N LEU A 167 -12.64 -34.75 -26.22
CA LEU A 167 -13.64 -35.01 -25.18
C LEU A 167 -13.17 -34.51 -23.81
N ILE A 168 -11.92 -34.83 -23.45
CA ILE A 168 -11.25 -34.39 -22.22
C ILE A 168 -9.95 -33.68 -22.60
N GLY A 169 -9.73 -32.48 -22.07
CA GLY A 169 -8.51 -31.70 -22.28
C GLY A 169 -8.79 -30.21 -22.39
N ASN A 170 -7.79 -29.38 -22.14
CA ASN A 170 -7.89 -27.93 -22.22
C ASN A 170 -7.61 -27.43 -23.63
N GLY A 171 -8.25 -26.34 -24.02
CA GLY A 171 -7.91 -25.65 -25.26
C GLY A 171 -6.51 -25.06 -25.21
N GLY A 172 -5.82 -25.06 -26.36
CA GLY A 172 -4.51 -24.44 -26.48
C GLY A 172 -4.60 -22.91 -26.39
N MET A 173 -3.59 -22.27 -25.83
CA MET A 173 -3.52 -20.80 -25.84
C MET A 173 -3.30 -20.26 -27.26
N GLY A 174 -3.83 -19.09 -27.57
CA GLY A 174 -3.52 -18.36 -28.79
C GLY A 174 -2.13 -17.71 -28.72
N GLY A 175 -1.45 -17.62 -29.86
CA GLY A 175 -0.15 -16.97 -29.97
C GLY A 175 -0.24 -15.45 -29.90
N ALA A 176 0.78 -14.78 -29.38
CA ALA A 176 0.84 -13.32 -29.39
C ALA A 176 0.97 -12.77 -30.82
N GLY A 177 0.44 -11.59 -31.08
CA GLY A 177 0.60 -10.88 -32.35
C GLY A 177 1.99 -10.29 -32.51
N GLY A 178 2.53 -10.33 -33.73
CA GLY A 178 3.70 -9.57 -34.12
C GLY A 178 3.46 -8.06 -34.10
N THR A 179 4.47 -7.24 -34.42
CA THR A 179 4.33 -5.78 -34.46
C THR A 179 3.11 -5.33 -35.27
N ASN A 180 2.21 -4.54 -34.67
CA ASN A 180 0.95 -4.06 -35.28
C ASN A 180 -0.02 -5.16 -35.74
N ALA A 181 0.04 -6.36 -35.15
CA ALA A 181 -0.77 -7.49 -35.55
C ALA A 181 -1.57 -8.08 -34.39
N ALA A 182 -2.69 -8.71 -34.72
CA ALA A 182 -3.61 -9.27 -33.75
C ALA A 182 -3.04 -10.53 -33.10
N GLY A 183 -3.42 -10.76 -31.84
CA GLY A 183 -3.17 -12.04 -31.18
C GLY A 183 -4.11 -13.14 -31.69
N GLY A 184 -3.67 -14.38 -31.59
CA GLY A 184 -4.45 -15.55 -31.97
C GLY A 184 -5.54 -15.87 -30.95
N ALA A 185 -6.66 -16.41 -31.40
CA ALA A 185 -7.71 -16.87 -30.50
C ALA A 185 -7.25 -18.10 -29.70
N GLY A 186 -7.73 -18.25 -28.46
CA GLY A 186 -7.59 -19.47 -27.69
C GLY A 186 -8.47 -20.60 -28.21
N GLY A 187 -8.02 -21.83 -28.05
CA GLY A 187 -8.74 -23.03 -28.46
C GLY A 187 -9.88 -23.39 -27.50
N ALA A 188 -10.90 -24.09 -28.00
CA ALA A 188 -11.96 -24.59 -27.14
C ALA A 188 -11.46 -25.72 -26.22
N GLY A 189 -11.98 -25.75 -24.99
CA GLY A 189 -11.83 -26.87 -24.07
C GLY A 189 -12.60 -28.10 -24.51
N GLY A 190 -12.36 -29.22 -23.82
CA GLY A 190 -12.96 -30.50 -24.13
C GLY A 190 -14.48 -30.49 -24.02
N LEU A 191 -15.14 -31.34 -24.80
CA LEU A 191 -16.60 -31.42 -24.82
C LEU A 191 -17.20 -31.79 -23.45
N LEU A 192 -16.51 -32.64 -22.69
CA LEU A 192 -16.96 -33.07 -21.36
C LEU A 192 -16.21 -32.32 -20.26
N PHE A 193 -14.88 -32.41 -20.21
CA PHE A 193 -14.05 -31.68 -19.25
C PHE A 193 -12.92 -30.96 -19.96
N GLY A 194 -12.76 -29.68 -19.66
CA GLY A 194 -11.64 -28.90 -20.14
C GLY A 194 -11.90 -27.40 -20.14
N ASN A 195 -10.88 -26.65 -19.76
CA ASN A 195 -10.92 -25.20 -19.83
C ASN A 195 -10.71 -24.74 -21.27
N GLY A 196 -11.29 -23.60 -21.63
CA GLY A 196 -10.89 -22.88 -22.84
C GLY A 196 -9.46 -22.35 -22.72
N GLY A 197 -8.75 -22.30 -23.84
CA GLY A 197 -7.41 -21.70 -23.90
C GLY A 197 -7.48 -20.17 -23.87
N GLY A 198 -6.49 -19.52 -23.28
CA GLY A 198 -6.39 -18.06 -23.30
C GLY A 198 -6.15 -17.51 -24.72
N GLY A 199 -6.68 -16.32 -25.02
CA GLY A 199 -6.37 -15.58 -26.24
C GLY A 199 -4.99 -14.93 -26.17
N GLY A 200 -4.29 -14.87 -27.30
CA GLY A 200 -3.00 -14.20 -27.40
C GLY A 200 -3.14 -12.68 -27.38
N ALA A 201 -2.18 -11.97 -26.79
CA ALA A 201 -2.16 -10.51 -26.83
C ALA A 201 -1.92 -9.99 -28.26
N GLY A 202 -2.61 -8.92 -28.63
CA GLY A 202 -2.27 -8.13 -29.82
C GLY A 202 -1.20 -7.09 -29.51
N ASN A 203 -0.45 -6.66 -30.52
CA ASN A 203 0.65 -5.71 -30.37
C ASN A 203 0.44 -4.47 -31.26
N GLY A 204 0.78 -3.29 -30.75
CA GLY A 204 0.56 -2.01 -31.42
C GLY A 204 -0.93 -1.78 -31.72
N THR A 205 -1.28 -1.68 -33.01
CA THR A 205 -2.67 -1.53 -33.47
C THR A 205 -3.46 -2.85 -33.52
N GLY A 206 -2.82 -3.99 -33.24
CA GLY A 206 -3.43 -5.30 -33.37
C GLY A 206 -4.34 -5.69 -32.21
N ALA A 207 -5.54 -6.18 -32.52
CA ALA A 207 -6.54 -6.64 -31.54
C ALA A 207 -6.04 -7.81 -30.67
N GLY A 208 -6.58 -7.91 -29.46
CA GLY A 208 -6.38 -9.10 -28.63
C GLY A 208 -7.14 -10.30 -29.17
N GLY A 209 -6.57 -11.49 -29.01
CA GLY A 209 -7.23 -12.75 -29.38
C GLY A 209 -8.39 -13.06 -28.44
N ALA A 210 -9.47 -13.64 -28.98
CA ALA A 210 -10.57 -14.12 -28.14
C ALA A 210 -10.13 -15.28 -27.24
N GLY A 211 -10.70 -15.36 -26.03
CA GLY A 211 -10.56 -16.53 -25.17
C GLY A 211 -11.37 -17.73 -25.69
N GLY A 212 -10.87 -18.93 -25.45
CA GLY A 212 -11.52 -20.18 -25.82
C GLY A 212 -12.73 -20.49 -24.93
N ASN A 213 -13.74 -21.17 -25.47
CA ASN A 213 -14.88 -21.60 -24.66
C ASN A 213 -14.62 -22.95 -23.99
N ALA A 214 -15.10 -23.14 -22.77
CA ALA A 214 -15.43 -24.46 -22.24
C ALA A 214 -16.87 -24.86 -22.63
N ILE A 215 -17.21 -26.14 -22.50
CA ILE A 215 -18.49 -26.71 -22.96
C ILE A 215 -19.39 -27.15 -21.80
N LEU A 216 -19.03 -28.24 -21.10
CA LEU A 216 -19.87 -28.81 -20.05
C LEU A 216 -19.31 -28.53 -18.64
N PHE A 217 -18.04 -28.86 -18.45
CA PHE A 217 -17.27 -28.58 -17.24
C PHE A 217 -15.92 -27.95 -17.60
N GLY A 218 -15.62 -26.81 -16.99
CA GLY A 218 -14.35 -26.10 -17.19
C GLY A 218 -14.56 -24.60 -17.30
N ASN A 219 -13.48 -23.86 -17.08
CA ASN A 219 -13.46 -22.41 -17.14
C ASN A 219 -13.38 -21.94 -18.59
N GLY A 220 -13.99 -20.79 -18.88
CA GLY A 220 -13.70 -20.05 -20.09
C GLY A 220 -12.25 -19.55 -20.09
N GLY A 221 -11.65 -19.47 -21.27
CA GLY A 221 -10.33 -18.87 -21.42
C GLY A 221 -10.41 -17.35 -21.37
N ASP A 222 -9.42 -16.72 -20.76
CA ASP A 222 -9.29 -15.26 -20.77
C ASP A 222 -8.92 -14.77 -22.16
N ALA A 223 -9.34 -13.56 -22.50
CA ALA A 223 -9.01 -12.98 -23.79
C ALA A 223 -7.69 -12.20 -23.73
N GLY A 224 -7.03 -12.10 -24.89
CA GLY A 224 -5.83 -11.29 -25.04
C GLY A 224 -6.12 -9.80 -24.97
N SER A 225 -5.19 -9.02 -24.45
CA SER A 225 -5.22 -7.55 -24.50
C SER A 225 -4.84 -7.00 -25.88
N GLY A 226 -5.30 -5.80 -26.22
CA GLY A 226 -4.96 -5.06 -27.44
C GLY A 226 -5.73 -3.73 -27.49
N PRO A 227 -5.64 -2.87 -28.51
CA PRO A 227 -6.38 -1.61 -28.55
C PRO A 227 -7.90 -1.83 -28.59
N THR A 228 -8.38 -2.92 -29.21
CA THR A 228 -9.78 -3.34 -29.14
C THR A 228 -10.01 -4.49 -28.17
N GLY A 229 -8.98 -4.98 -27.46
CA GLY A 229 -9.03 -6.20 -26.65
C GLY A 229 -9.58 -7.44 -27.39
N GLY A 230 -9.70 -8.56 -26.67
CA GLY A 230 -10.36 -9.78 -27.11
C GLY A 230 -11.62 -10.08 -26.30
N THR A 231 -12.55 -10.82 -26.89
CA THR A 231 -13.75 -11.30 -26.18
C THR A 231 -13.42 -12.46 -25.25
N ALA A 232 -13.95 -12.41 -24.03
CA ALA A 232 -13.86 -13.49 -23.05
C ALA A 232 -14.40 -14.83 -23.56
N GLY A 233 -13.78 -15.93 -23.15
CA GLY A 233 -14.26 -17.29 -23.37
C GLY A 233 -15.40 -17.66 -22.42
N ARG A 234 -16.40 -18.40 -22.92
CA ARG A 234 -17.53 -18.85 -22.09
C ARG A 234 -17.12 -20.01 -21.18
N ALA A 235 -17.67 -20.02 -19.97
CA ALA A 235 -17.61 -21.14 -19.04
C ALA A 235 -18.36 -22.38 -19.56
N GLY A 236 -18.05 -23.54 -18.96
CA GLY A 236 -18.86 -24.74 -19.08
C GLY A 236 -20.24 -24.57 -18.44
N VAL A 237 -21.26 -25.20 -19.02
CA VAL A 237 -22.66 -25.00 -18.60
C VAL A 237 -22.92 -25.34 -17.13
N PHE A 238 -22.35 -26.43 -16.61
CA PHE A 238 -22.63 -26.86 -15.24
C PHE A 238 -21.64 -26.32 -14.23
N TYR A 239 -20.36 -26.31 -14.58
CA TYR A 239 -19.31 -25.84 -13.68
C TYR A 239 -18.22 -25.12 -14.44
N GLY A 240 -17.77 -24.00 -13.88
CA GLY A 240 -16.60 -23.27 -14.34
C GLY A 240 -16.83 -21.77 -14.37
N ASN A 241 -15.73 -21.04 -14.27
CA ASN A 241 -15.74 -19.60 -14.27
C ASN A 241 -15.77 -19.06 -15.70
N GLY A 242 -16.42 -17.92 -15.91
CA GLY A 242 -16.33 -17.18 -17.17
C GLY A 242 -14.93 -16.63 -17.35
N GLY A 243 -14.43 -16.59 -18.59
CA GLY A 243 -13.16 -15.95 -18.88
C GLY A 243 -13.22 -14.44 -18.73
N ASP A 244 -12.07 -13.83 -18.47
CA ASP A 244 -11.91 -12.39 -18.43
C ASP A 244 -11.82 -11.80 -19.83
N ALA A 245 -12.36 -10.60 -20.00
CA ALA A 245 -12.25 -9.87 -21.25
C ALA A 245 -10.91 -9.12 -21.37
N GLY A 246 -10.44 -8.99 -22.61
CA GLY A 246 -9.17 -8.34 -22.89
C GLY A 246 -9.24 -6.83 -22.65
N ALA A 247 -8.19 -6.26 -22.09
CA ALA A 247 -8.05 -4.81 -22.02
C ALA A 247 -7.96 -4.21 -23.44
N GLY A 248 -8.62 -3.07 -23.67
CA GLY A 248 -8.61 -2.32 -24.92
C GLY A 248 -9.80 -1.40 -25.12
N SER A 249 -10.94 -1.99 -25.47
CA SER A 249 -12.18 -1.26 -25.79
C SER A 249 -13.38 -1.67 -24.94
N GLY A 250 -13.15 -2.25 -23.76
CA GLY A 250 -14.22 -2.51 -22.81
C GLY A 250 -15.13 -3.69 -23.15
N GLN A 251 -14.58 -4.84 -23.55
CA GLN A 251 -15.39 -6.04 -23.75
C GLN A 251 -15.95 -6.54 -22.42
N ALA A 252 -17.16 -7.09 -22.44
CA ALA A 252 -17.71 -7.72 -21.25
C ALA A 252 -17.00 -9.05 -20.94
N GLY A 253 -16.84 -9.33 -19.65
CA GLY A 253 -16.43 -10.65 -19.17
C GLY A 253 -17.52 -11.69 -19.44
N ALA A 254 -17.12 -12.95 -19.55
CA ALA A 254 -18.09 -14.01 -19.80
C ALA A 254 -18.85 -14.41 -18.54
N ALA A 255 -20.09 -14.87 -18.70
CA ALA A 255 -20.84 -15.44 -17.59
C ALA A 255 -20.19 -16.75 -17.11
N GLY A 256 -20.30 -17.01 -15.81
CA GLY A 256 -19.99 -18.31 -15.21
C GLY A 256 -21.00 -19.38 -15.63
N GLY A 257 -20.64 -20.64 -15.39
CA GLY A 257 -21.55 -21.77 -15.49
C GLY A 257 -22.65 -21.72 -14.41
N LEU A 258 -23.42 -22.81 -14.29
CA LEU A 258 -24.40 -22.93 -13.21
C LEU A 258 -23.72 -22.78 -11.83
N PHE A 259 -22.57 -23.44 -11.65
CA PHE A 259 -21.68 -23.31 -10.51
C PHE A 259 -20.33 -22.73 -10.95
N GLY A 260 -20.17 -21.42 -10.83
CA GLY A 260 -18.95 -20.72 -11.21
C GLY A 260 -19.12 -19.21 -11.24
N ASP A 261 -17.99 -18.53 -11.16
CA ASP A 261 -17.94 -17.08 -11.10
C ASP A 261 -18.02 -16.47 -12.50
N GLY A 262 -18.50 -15.23 -12.60
CA GLY A 262 -18.41 -14.44 -13.82
C GLY A 262 -17.00 -13.89 -14.02
N GLY A 263 -16.56 -13.81 -15.28
CA GLY A 263 -15.29 -13.19 -15.64
C GLY A 263 -15.33 -11.66 -15.57
N ALA A 264 -14.18 -11.03 -15.37
CA ALA A 264 -14.05 -9.59 -15.33
C ALA A 264 -14.22 -8.93 -16.72
N GLY A 265 -14.78 -7.73 -16.73
CA GLY A 265 -14.85 -6.87 -17.90
C GLY A 265 -13.48 -6.28 -18.26
N GLY A 266 -13.21 -6.17 -19.55
CA GLY A 266 -11.99 -5.59 -20.07
C GLY A 266 -11.90 -4.09 -19.79
N SER A 267 -10.70 -3.59 -19.54
CA SER A 267 -10.49 -2.14 -19.42
C SER A 267 -10.62 -1.43 -20.79
N SER A 268 -10.89 -0.12 -20.80
CA SER A 268 -11.10 0.64 -22.03
C SER A 268 -10.36 1.97 -22.06
N ALA A 269 -9.61 2.22 -23.14
CA ALA A 269 -8.94 3.51 -23.34
C ALA A 269 -9.81 4.54 -24.08
N THR A 270 -10.81 4.07 -24.82
CA THR A 270 -11.57 4.89 -25.79
C THR A 270 -13.06 4.96 -25.49
N GLY A 271 -13.59 4.07 -24.66
CA GLY A 271 -15.01 4.01 -24.31
C GLY A 271 -15.22 3.64 -22.84
N ALA A 272 -16.43 3.14 -22.54
CA ALA A 272 -16.73 2.60 -21.22
C ALA A 272 -15.94 1.31 -20.96
N GLY A 273 -15.66 1.03 -19.70
CA GLY A 273 -15.13 -0.27 -19.27
C GLY A 273 -16.15 -1.37 -19.51
N GLY A 274 -15.68 -2.60 -19.72
CA GLY A 274 -16.54 -3.74 -19.96
C GLY A 274 -17.35 -4.13 -18.74
N ALA A 275 -18.58 -4.64 -18.94
CA ALA A 275 -19.33 -5.22 -17.84
C ALA A 275 -18.66 -6.50 -17.33
N GLY A 276 -18.74 -6.76 -16.04
CA GLY A 276 -18.43 -8.07 -15.47
C GLY A 276 -19.46 -9.11 -15.88
N GLY A 277 -19.03 -10.36 -15.99
CA GLY A 277 -19.87 -11.50 -16.29
C GLY A 277 -20.82 -11.84 -15.13
N ASN A 278 -22.02 -12.30 -15.46
CA ASN A 278 -22.98 -12.74 -14.45
C ASN A 278 -22.64 -14.15 -13.95
N ALA A 279 -23.14 -14.50 -12.76
CA ALA A 279 -23.13 -15.85 -12.21
C ALA A 279 -24.53 -16.30 -11.78
N PHE A 280 -24.73 -17.60 -11.55
CA PHE A 280 -25.96 -18.13 -10.97
C PHE A 280 -25.70 -18.62 -9.54
N PHE A 281 -24.84 -19.63 -9.37
CA PHE A 281 -24.20 -19.98 -8.09
C PHE A 281 -22.70 -19.68 -8.19
N GLY A 282 -22.27 -18.57 -7.61
CA GLY A 282 -20.92 -18.03 -7.73
C GLY A 282 -20.93 -16.51 -7.65
N ASP A 283 -19.75 -15.91 -7.68
CA ASP A 283 -19.59 -14.46 -7.61
C ASP A 283 -19.70 -13.82 -9.00
N GLY A 284 -20.28 -12.63 -9.09
CA GLY A 284 -20.29 -11.84 -10.32
C GLY A 284 -18.91 -11.28 -10.63
N GLY A 285 -18.56 -11.19 -11.92
CA GLY A 285 -17.29 -10.64 -12.36
C GLY A 285 -17.17 -9.13 -12.12
N GLY A 286 -15.97 -8.62 -11.92
CA GLY A 286 -15.73 -7.19 -11.79
C GLY A 286 -15.95 -6.44 -13.12
N GLY A 287 -16.43 -5.19 -13.07
CA GLY A 287 -16.47 -4.30 -14.21
C GLY A 287 -15.07 -3.77 -14.56
N GLY A 288 -14.80 -3.62 -15.85
CA GLY A 288 -13.54 -3.09 -16.35
C GLY A 288 -13.38 -1.59 -16.08
N SER A 289 -12.14 -1.14 -15.92
CA SER A 289 -11.85 0.29 -15.73
C SER A 289 -11.79 1.04 -17.07
N SER A 290 -11.90 2.36 -17.08
CA SER A 290 -11.85 3.13 -18.32
C SER A 290 -11.18 4.49 -18.19
N THR A 291 -10.28 4.84 -19.12
CA THR A 291 -9.76 6.22 -19.25
C THR A 291 -10.57 7.06 -20.25
N GLY A 292 -11.31 6.43 -21.16
CA GLY A 292 -12.09 7.13 -22.20
C GLY A 292 -13.56 7.37 -21.87
N GLY A 293 -14.11 6.66 -20.88
CA GLY A 293 -15.55 6.66 -20.58
C GLY A 293 -15.84 6.24 -19.15
N ALA A 294 -17.09 5.84 -18.88
CA ALA A 294 -17.53 5.37 -17.57
C ALA A 294 -16.99 3.98 -17.25
N GLY A 295 -16.75 3.70 -15.98
CA GLY A 295 -16.34 2.36 -15.56
C GLY A 295 -17.42 1.32 -15.86
N GLY A 296 -17.00 0.08 -16.08
CA GLY A 296 -17.90 -1.03 -16.38
C GLY A 296 -18.74 -1.43 -15.18
N VAL A 297 -19.97 -1.90 -15.42
CA VAL A 297 -20.80 -2.43 -14.32
C VAL A 297 -20.28 -3.78 -13.84
N GLY A 298 -20.39 -4.06 -12.54
CA GLY A 298 -20.12 -5.38 -11.98
C GLY A 298 -21.21 -6.38 -12.34
N GLY A 299 -20.83 -7.66 -12.43
CA GLY A 299 -21.72 -8.76 -12.79
C GLY A 299 -22.70 -9.11 -11.67
N ASN A 300 -23.91 -9.51 -12.07
CA ASN A 300 -24.96 -9.91 -11.13
C ASN A 300 -24.81 -11.40 -10.75
N THR A 301 -25.39 -11.80 -9.62
CA THR A 301 -25.53 -13.22 -9.25
C THR A 301 -26.85 -13.54 -8.58
N LEU A 302 -27.30 -14.80 -8.63
CA LEU A 302 -28.45 -15.25 -7.83
C LEU A 302 -28.01 -15.66 -6.42
N VAL A 303 -26.92 -16.40 -6.30
CA VAL A 303 -26.30 -16.83 -5.03
C VAL A 303 -24.79 -16.67 -5.12
N GLY A 304 -24.23 -15.86 -4.22
CA GLY A 304 -22.84 -15.41 -4.23
C GLY A 304 -22.78 -13.89 -4.09
N ASN A 305 -21.62 -13.31 -4.29
CA ASN A 305 -21.40 -11.86 -4.19
C ASN A 305 -21.53 -11.19 -5.56
N GLY A 306 -22.10 -9.98 -5.59
CA GLY A 306 -22.11 -9.16 -6.79
C GLY A 306 -20.71 -8.67 -7.14
N GLY A 307 -20.41 -8.56 -8.43
CA GLY A 307 -19.11 -8.06 -8.89
C GLY A 307 -18.93 -6.57 -8.59
N ALA A 308 -17.70 -6.12 -8.34
CA ALA A 308 -17.42 -4.70 -8.17
C ALA A 308 -17.59 -3.94 -9.50
N GLY A 309 -18.03 -2.68 -9.45
CA GLY A 309 -18.02 -1.79 -10.61
C GLY A 309 -16.61 -1.29 -10.91
N GLY A 310 -16.30 -1.10 -12.19
CA GLY A 310 -15.02 -0.60 -12.66
C GLY A 310 -14.85 0.90 -12.41
N SER A 311 -13.61 1.35 -12.29
CA SER A 311 -13.29 2.77 -12.08
C SER A 311 -13.19 3.53 -13.40
N ALA A 312 -13.66 4.78 -13.41
CA ALA A 312 -13.30 5.74 -14.44
C ALA A 312 -12.00 6.47 -14.04
N LEU A 313 -11.00 6.42 -14.90
CA LEU A 313 -9.63 6.90 -14.68
C LEU A 313 -9.25 8.10 -15.58
N GLY A 314 -10.16 8.51 -16.46
CA GLY A 314 -9.95 9.60 -17.41
C GLY A 314 -9.99 11.00 -16.79
N THR A 315 -9.85 12.00 -17.65
CA THR A 315 -9.99 13.42 -17.32
C THR A 315 -11.33 14.00 -17.79
N ASN A 316 -12.29 13.20 -18.25
CA ASN A 316 -13.56 13.71 -18.80
C ASN A 316 -14.71 13.71 -17.81
N GLY A 317 -14.46 13.57 -16.50
CA GLY A 317 -15.52 13.54 -15.50
C GLY A 317 -16.49 12.36 -15.67
N ALA A 318 -16.02 11.23 -16.19
CA ALA A 318 -16.84 10.06 -16.42
C ALA A 318 -17.20 9.34 -15.10
N ALA A 319 -18.39 8.73 -15.05
CA ALA A 319 -18.87 8.04 -13.85
C ALA A 319 -18.15 6.72 -13.60
N GLY A 320 -18.01 6.33 -12.33
CA GLY A 320 -17.66 4.96 -11.96
C GLY A 320 -18.77 3.98 -12.28
N GLY A 321 -18.42 2.72 -12.50
CA GLY A 321 -19.37 1.65 -12.77
C GLY A 321 -20.16 1.24 -11.53
N ALA A 322 -21.42 0.86 -11.69
CA ALA A 322 -22.21 0.32 -10.58
C ALA A 322 -21.73 -1.08 -10.18
N GLY A 323 -21.83 -1.43 -8.91
CA GLY A 323 -21.64 -2.78 -8.42
C GLY A 323 -22.79 -3.71 -8.81
N GLY A 324 -22.50 -5.00 -8.90
CA GLY A 324 -23.44 -6.06 -9.26
C GLY A 324 -24.43 -6.36 -8.15
N ASN A 325 -25.67 -6.68 -8.52
CA ASN A 325 -26.72 -7.04 -7.58
C ASN A 325 -26.73 -8.55 -7.29
N VAL A 326 -27.21 -8.92 -6.11
CA VAL A 326 -27.47 -10.31 -5.72
C VAL A 326 -28.97 -10.57 -5.65
N GLY A 327 -29.42 -11.72 -6.17
CA GLY A 327 -30.83 -12.08 -6.20
C GLY A 327 -31.34 -12.67 -4.87
N LEU A 328 -30.67 -13.69 -4.34
CA LEU A 328 -31.18 -14.51 -3.23
C LEU A 328 -30.30 -14.48 -1.98
N LEU A 329 -29.02 -14.82 -2.12
CA LEU A 329 -28.08 -14.99 -1.00
C LEU A 329 -26.71 -14.43 -1.38
N GLY A 330 -26.15 -13.54 -0.55
CA GLY A 330 -24.82 -12.96 -0.70
C GLY A 330 -24.84 -11.43 -0.82
N THR A 331 -23.67 -10.81 -0.81
CA THR A 331 -23.54 -9.35 -0.69
C THR A 331 -23.45 -8.66 -2.04
N GLY A 332 -24.05 -7.48 -2.17
CA GLY A 332 -23.92 -6.67 -3.39
C GLY A 332 -22.49 -6.18 -3.62
N GLY A 333 -22.11 -5.97 -4.89
CA GLY A 333 -20.79 -5.51 -5.26
C GLY A 333 -20.56 -4.03 -4.97
N ALA A 334 -19.31 -3.62 -4.71
CA ALA A 334 -18.99 -2.20 -4.54
C ALA A 334 -19.10 -1.42 -5.86
N GLY A 335 -19.43 -0.13 -5.81
CA GLY A 335 -19.37 0.77 -6.96
C GLY A 335 -17.94 1.25 -7.25
N GLY A 336 -17.65 1.53 -8.51
CA GLY A 336 -16.35 2.02 -8.97
C GLY A 336 -16.17 3.53 -8.77
N ALA A 337 -14.93 4.00 -8.78
CA ALA A 337 -14.64 5.43 -8.62
C ALA A 337 -14.95 6.24 -9.88
N GLY A 338 -15.37 7.50 -9.71
CA GLY A 338 -15.53 8.46 -10.80
C GLY A 338 -14.21 9.09 -11.25
N ALA A 339 -14.14 9.46 -12.53
CA ALA A 339 -12.95 10.03 -13.15
C ALA A 339 -12.71 11.49 -12.74
N THR A 340 -11.47 11.92 -12.85
CA THR A 340 -11.11 13.33 -12.69
C THR A 340 -11.73 14.17 -13.81
N GLY A 341 -12.02 15.44 -13.52
CA GLY A 341 -12.50 16.41 -14.49
C GLY A 341 -11.36 17.07 -15.27
N SER A 342 -11.66 17.60 -16.44
CA SER A 342 -10.64 18.03 -17.39
C SER A 342 -10.10 19.41 -17.03
N ALA A 343 -8.78 19.56 -17.11
CA ALA A 343 -8.18 20.89 -17.11
C ALA A 343 -8.53 21.59 -18.45
N PRO A 344 -8.81 22.89 -18.45
CA PRO A 344 -9.31 23.57 -19.63
C PRO A 344 -8.18 23.85 -20.62
N ILE A 345 -8.50 23.72 -21.91
CA ILE A 345 -7.75 24.36 -22.99
C ILE A 345 -8.41 25.74 -23.20
N LEU A 346 -7.60 26.81 -23.13
CA LEU A 346 -7.92 28.24 -23.17
C LEU A 346 -9.40 28.61 -23.50
N LEU A 347 -10.10 29.21 -22.52
CA LEU A 347 -11.46 29.81 -22.62
C LEU A 347 -12.66 28.83 -22.58
N VAL A 348 -12.47 27.60 -22.09
CA VAL A 348 -13.55 26.67 -21.72
C VAL A 348 -13.50 26.41 -20.22
N ASN A 349 -14.65 26.24 -19.53
CA ASN A 349 -14.66 25.87 -18.11
C ASN A 349 -13.96 24.52 -17.89
N SER A 350 -13.31 24.36 -16.73
CA SER A 350 -12.79 23.07 -16.29
C SER A 350 -13.92 22.04 -16.18
N GLY A 351 -13.63 20.79 -16.53
CA GLY A 351 -14.55 19.68 -16.37
C GLY A 351 -14.79 19.34 -14.90
N ASN A 352 -16.02 18.95 -14.56
CA ASN A 352 -16.37 18.40 -13.26
C ASN A 352 -15.77 17.00 -13.09
N GLY A 353 -15.52 16.60 -11.85
CA GLY A 353 -15.23 15.22 -11.50
C GLY A 353 -16.47 14.35 -11.73
N GLY A 354 -16.24 13.11 -12.13
CA GLY A 354 -17.29 12.13 -12.37
C GLY A 354 -17.88 11.58 -11.09
N VAL A 355 -19.15 11.18 -11.14
CA VAL A 355 -19.82 10.57 -9.99
C VAL A 355 -19.27 9.17 -9.70
N GLY A 356 -19.19 8.79 -8.43
CA GLY A 356 -18.91 7.42 -8.04
C GLY A 356 -20.07 6.49 -8.42
N GLY A 357 -19.76 5.25 -8.73
CA GLY A 357 -20.75 4.23 -9.05
C GLY A 357 -21.56 3.81 -7.82
N ALA A 358 -22.83 3.46 -8.00
CA ALA A 358 -23.64 2.92 -6.91
C ALA A 358 -23.14 1.53 -6.49
N GLY A 359 -23.23 1.20 -5.20
CA GLY A 359 -23.11 -0.18 -4.72
C GLY A 359 -24.30 -1.03 -5.15
N GLY A 360 -24.07 -2.32 -5.37
CA GLY A 360 -25.10 -3.29 -5.70
C GLY A 360 -25.94 -3.69 -4.48
N ASN A 361 -27.18 -4.11 -4.71
CA ASN A 361 -28.05 -4.58 -3.64
C ASN A 361 -27.67 -6.00 -3.18
N GLY A 362 -27.83 -6.28 -1.89
CA GLY A 362 -27.66 -7.60 -1.29
C GLY A 362 -28.84 -8.53 -1.59
N GLY A 363 -28.63 -9.84 -1.36
CA GLY A 363 -29.61 -10.88 -1.67
C GLY A 363 -30.91 -10.77 -0.87
N LEU A 364 -32.01 -11.29 -1.43
CA LEU A 364 -33.33 -11.26 -0.80
C LEU A 364 -33.32 -11.81 0.64
N PHE A 365 -32.76 -13.01 0.86
CA PHE A 365 -32.83 -13.68 2.15
C PHE A 365 -31.66 -13.36 3.08
N TYR A 366 -30.46 -13.14 2.55
CA TYR A 366 -29.31 -12.81 3.38
C TYR A 366 -28.24 -12.15 2.53
N GLY A 367 -27.71 -11.02 3.01
CA GLY A 367 -26.55 -10.36 2.44
C GLY A 367 -26.66 -8.84 2.48
N GLY A 368 -25.54 -8.20 2.80
CA GLY A 368 -25.46 -6.74 2.85
C GLY A 368 -25.40 -6.10 1.46
N GLY A 369 -25.74 -4.82 1.40
CA GLY A 369 -25.51 -4.01 0.20
C GLY A 369 -24.04 -3.66 0.00
N GLY A 370 -23.63 -3.46 -1.24
CA GLY A 370 -22.27 -3.05 -1.58
C GLY A 370 -22.01 -1.58 -1.29
N ALA A 371 -20.74 -1.22 -1.04
CA ALA A 371 -20.35 0.17 -0.84
C ALA A 371 -20.50 1.01 -2.13
N GLY A 372 -20.84 2.28 -2.01
CA GLY A 372 -20.79 3.24 -3.11
C GLY A 372 -19.35 3.64 -3.46
N GLY A 373 -19.09 3.88 -4.74
CA GLY A 373 -17.79 4.33 -5.24
C GLY A 373 -17.51 5.81 -4.92
N THR A 374 -16.25 6.21 -4.90
CA THR A 374 -15.88 7.61 -4.64
C THR A 374 -16.13 8.50 -5.86
N GLY A 375 -16.47 9.76 -5.62
CA GLY A 375 -16.53 10.78 -6.66
C GLY A 375 -15.14 11.23 -7.12
N GLY A 376 -15.01 11.57 -8.40
CA GLY A 376 -13.77 12.04 -9.00
C GLY A 376 -13.45 13.48 -8.66
N THR A 377 -12.18 13.87 -8.77
CA THR A 377 -11.75 15.25 -8.51
C THR A 377 -12.18 16.18 -9.64
N GLY A 378 -12.50 17.44 -9.33
CA GLY A 378 -12.78 18.46 -10.35
C GLY A 378 -11.51 18.95 -11.06
N GLY A 379 -11.63 19.33 -12.32
CA GLY A 379 -10.50 19.80 -13.12
C GLY A 379 -9.92 21.12 -12.61
N ALA A 380 -8.60 21.21 -12.48
CA ALA A 380 -7.93 22.46 -12.11
C ALA A 380 -7.91 23.46 -13.29
N THR A 381 -7.70 24.75 -13.01
CA THR A 381 -7.48 25.80 -14.03
C THR A 381 -6.43 26.81 -13.59
N SER A 382 -5.73 27.39 -14.56
CA SER A 382 -4.84 28.55 -14.37
C SER A 382 -5.28 29.74 -15.22
N SER A 383 -6.46 29.68 -15.84
CA SER A 383 -6.90 30.66 -16.83
C SER A 383 -7.67 31.84 -16.23
N ILE A 384 -7.70 32.94 -16.98
CA ILE A 384 -8.03 34.30 -16.54
C ILE A 384 -9.55 34.54 -16.40
N SER A 385 -10.42 33.58 -16.74
CA SER A 385 -11.88 33.79 -16.75
C SER A 385 -12.76 32.53 -16.55
N THR A 386 -12.20 31.42 -16.07
CA THR A 386 -12.97 30.17 -15.88
C THR A 386 -12.91 29.68 -14.44
N ASN A 387 -14.00 29.10 -13.96
CA ASN A 387 -14.05 28.39 -12.69
C ASN A 387 -13.36 27.04 -12.82
N ALA A 388 -12.71 26.60 -11.74
CA ALA A 388 -12.26 25.22 -11.66
C ALA A 388 -13.47 24.28 -11.52
N GLY A 389 -13.29 23.02 -11.90
CA GLY A 389 -14.37 22.04 -11.94
C GLY A 389 -14.77 21.61 -10.54
N ASN A 390 -16.05 21.31 -10.33
CA ASN A 390 -16.49 20.75 -9.04
C ASN A 390 -16.07 19.28 -8.94
N GLY A 391 -15.86 18.79 -7.72
CA GLY A 391 -15.73 17.37 -7.45
C GLY A 391 -17.02 16.61 -7.76
N GLY A 392 -16.88 15.35 -8.16
CA GLY A 392 -18.00 14.46 -8.42
C GLY A 392 -18.66 13.98 -7.13
N ALA A 393 -19.96 13.68 -7.17
CA ALA A 393 -20.65 13.08 -6.04
C ALA A 393 -20.13 11.66 -5.76
N GLY A 394 -20.12 11.25 -4.50
CA GLY A 394 -19.94 9.85 -4.14
C GLY A 394 -21.15 9.00 -4.53
N GLY A 395 -20.93 7.73 -4.83
CA GLY A 395 -21.96 6.77 -5.17
C GLY A 395 -22.79 6.38 -3.95
N VAL A 396 -24.06 6.06 -4.16
CA VAL A 396 -24.93 5.53 -3.09
C VAL A 396 -24.52 4.10 -2.73
N GLY A 397 -24.57 3.75 -1.44
CA GLY A 397 -24.45 2.36 -0.99
C GLY A 397 -25.68 1.54 -1.37
N GLY A 398 -25.49 0.25 -1.66
CA GLY A 398 -26.57 -0.67 -1.98
C GLY A 398 -27.42 -1.01 -0.76
N ALA A 399 -28.68 -1.40 -0.98
CA ALA A 399 -29.57 -1.83 0.10
C ALA A 399 -29.44 -3.34 0.37
N ALA A 400 -29.69 -3.75 1.61
CA ALA A 400 -30.03 -5.13 1.94
C ALA A 400 -31.55 -5.38 1.83
N SER A 401 -31.98 -6.65 1.82
CA SER A 401 -33.41 -7.02 1.70
C SER A 401 -34.02 -7.50 3.02
N LEU A 402 -34.00 -8.80 3.35
CA LEU A 402 -34.62 -9.29 4.60
C LEU A 402 -33.63 -9.29 5.76
N PHE A 403 -32.40 -9.74 5.52
CA PHE A 403 -31.31 -9.81 6.49
C PHE A 403 -30.02 -9.27 5.88
N GLY A 404 -29.30 -8.44 6.63
CA GLY A 404 -28.01 -7.88 6.21
C GLY A 404 -27.93 -6.37 6.42
N ASP A 405 -26.71 -5.84 6.43
CA ASP A 405 -26.46 -4.41 6.60
C ASP A 405 -26.57 -3.66 5.27
N GLY A 406 -26.96 -2.39 5.32
CA GLY A 406 -26.87 -1.50 4.17
C GLY A 406 -25.42 -1.17 3.82
N GLY A 407 -25.16 -0.97 2.53
CA GLY A 407 -23.83 -0.57 2.06
C GLY A 407 -23.51 0.87 2.44
N VAL A 408 -22.23 1.16 2.73
CA VAL A 408 -21.79 2.54 2.99
C VAL A 408 -21.84 3.40 1.72
N GLY A 409 -22.14 4.69 1.86
CA GLY A 409 -22.05 5.66 0.78
C GLY A 409 -20.61 6.02 0.43
N GLY A 410 -20.33 6.28 -0.84
CA GLY A 410 -19.01 6.68 -1.31
C GLY A 410 -18.67 8.13 -0.95
N ALA A 411 -17.39 8.45 -0.77
CA ALA A 411 -16.98 9.83 -0.53
C ALA A 411 -17.14 10.72 -1.78
N GLY A 412 -17.47 12.00 -1.58
CA GLY A 412 -17.47 13.01 -2.63
C GLY A 412 -16.05 13.39 -3.05
N GLY A 413 -15.87 13.71 -4.32
CA GLY A 413 -14.59 14.11 -4.90
C GLY A 413 -14.18 15.53 -4.53
N THR A 414 -12.89 15.84 -4.59
CA THR A 414 -12.40 17.19 -4.28
C THR A 414 -12.70 18.16 -5.41
N GLY A 415 -12.94 19.43 -5.09
CA GLY A 415 -13.05 20.50 -6.07
C GLY A 415 -11.70 20.85 -6.70
N GLY A 416 -11.71 21.22 -7.98
CA GLY A 416 -10.51 21.60 -8.72
C GLY A 416 -9.91 22.90 -8.20
N ALA A 417 -8.58 23.01 -8.23
CA ALA A 417 -7.88 24.23 -7.83
C ALA A 417 -7.90 25.29 -8.94
N ASN A 418 -8.03 26.57 -8.56
CA ASN A 418 -7.84 27.71 -9.44
C ASN A 418 -6.54 28.45 -9.09
N THR A 419 -5.62 28.52 -10.05
CA THR A 419 -4.34 29.23 -9.94
C THR A 419 -4.25 30.43 -10.91
N GLY A 420 -5.38 30.89 -11.45
CA GLY A 420 -5.47 32.04 -12.37
C GLY A 420 -5.14 33.38 -11.71
N GLY A 421 -4.83 34.40 -12.52
CA GLY A 421 -4.44 35.76 -12.06
C GLY A 421 -5.57 36.55 -11.38
N ALA A 422 -5.40 37.86 -11.21
CA ALA A 422 -6.33 38.74 -10.48
C ALA A 422 -7.78 38.76 -10.98
N THR A 423 -8.04 38.31 -12.21
CA THR A 423 -9.39 38.19 -12.80
C THR A 423 -9.88 36.74 -12.94
N GLY A 424 -9.13 35.75 -12.43
CA GLY A 424 -9.46 34.33 -12.54
C GLY A 424 -10.78 33.96 -11.85
N GLY A 425 -11.33 32.78 -12.15
CA GLY A 425 -12.55 32.26 -11.49
C GLY A 425 -12.31 31.71 -10.08
N ALA A 426 -13.37 31.22 -9.43
CA ALA A 426 -13.25 30.55 -8.13
C ALA A 426 -12.71 29.12 -8.28
N GLY A 427 -12.18 28.56 -7.19
CA GLY A 427 -11.94 27.14 -7.02
C GLY A 427 -13.24 26.35 -7.06
N GLY A 428 -13.16 25.08 -7.49
CA GLY A 428 -14.33 24.23 -7.64
C GLY A 428 -14.90 23.81 -6.30
N SER A 429 -16.21 23.58 -6.22
CA SER A 429 -16.80 23.00 -5.00
C SER A 429 -16.43 21.53 -4.85
N GLY A 430 -16.35 21.05 -3.60
CA GLY A 430 -16.26 19.62 -3.31
C GLY A 430 -17.57 18.90 -3.65
N GLY A 431 -17.47 17.64 -4.06
CA GLY A 431 -18.62 16.79 -4.36
C GLY A 431 -19.35 16.35 -3.09
N ILE A 432 -20.65 16.11 -3.19
CA ILE A 432 -21.42 15.56 -2.07
C ILE A 432 -21.02 14.11 -1.79
N GLY A 433 -21.06 13.71 -0.52
CA GLY A 433 -20.95 12.31 -0.13
C GLY A 433 -22.19 11.51 -0.53
N GLY A 434 -22.00 10.25 -0.90
CA GLY A 434 -23.07 9.33 -1.27
C GLY A 434 -23.88 8.89 -0.06
N HIS A 435 -25.15 8.56 -0.29
CA HIS A 435 -26.02 8.05 0.77
C HIS A 435 -25.67 6.62 1.16
N GLY A 436 -25.82 6.28 2.44
CA GLY A 436 -25.79 4.89 2.90
C GLY A 436 -27.05 4.12 2.48
N GLY A 437 -26.91 2.82 2.27
CA GLY A 437 -28.00 1.93 1.88
C GLY A 437 -28.88 1.53 3.05
N GLY A 438 -30.13 1.16 2.79
CA GLY A 438 -31.04 0.65 3.82
C GLY A 438 -30.65 -0.75 4.33
N SER A 439 -30.95 -1.02 5.59
CA SER A 439 -30.76 -2.34 6.19
C SER A 439 -31.75 -3.39 5.67
N GLY A 440 -31.52 -4.65 6.08
CA GLY A 440 -32.51 -5.70 5.99
C GLY A 440 -33.75 -5.41 6.85
N LEU A 441 -34.92 -5.86 6.41
CA LEU A 441 -36.20 -5.65 7.09
C LEU A 441 -36.23 -6.25 8.49
N PHE A 442 -35.70 -7.47 8.67
CA PHE A 442 -35.78 -8.21 9.94
C PHE A 442 -34.57 -8.01 10.82
N TYR A 443 -33.37 -8.01 10.23
CA TYR A 443 -32.13 -7.80 10.95
C TYR A 443 -31.07 -7.14 10.07
N GLY A 444 -30.40 -6.13 10.62
CA GLY A 444 -29.26 -5.46 9.99
C GLY A 444 -29.23 -3.97 10.31
N ASN A 445 -28.05 -3.37 10.16
CA ASN A 445 -27.82 -1.95 10.36
C ASN A 445 -27.98 -1.19 9.04
N GLY A 446 -28.38 0.08 9.13
CA GLY A 446 -28.31 0.99 7.99
C GLY A 446 -26.86 1.31 7.63
N GLY A 447 -26.58 1.54 6.36
CA GLY A 447 -25.24 1.90 5.91
C GLY A 447 -24.89 3.35 6.28
N ASP A 448 -23.61 3.60 6.56
CA ASP A 448 -23.14 4.95 6.83
C ASP A 448 -23.17 5.83 5.56
N GLY A 449 -23.38 7.13 5.74
CA GLY A 449 -23.24 8.11 4.68
C GLY A 449 -21.78 8.42 4.35
N GLY A 450 -21.48 8.67 3.08
CA GLY A 450 -20.14 9.02 2.63
C GLY A 450 -19.73 10.44 3.03
N ALA A 451 -18.43 10.70 3.23
CA ALA A 451 -17.94 12.04 3.50
C ALA A 451 -18.08 12.97 2.27
N GLY A 452 -18.33 14.25 2.50
CA GLY A 452 -18.28 15.29 1.46
C GLY A 452 -16.85 15.62 1.05
N GLY A 453 -16.65 15.95 -0.21
CA GLY A 453 -15.35 16.31 -0.78
C GLY A 453 -14.88 17.70 -0.35
N THR A 454 -13.57 17.91 -0.33
CA THR A 454 -13.01 19.24 -0.02
C THR A 454 -13.22 20.23 -1.17
N GLY A 455 -13.41 21.50 -0.86
CA GLY A 455 -13.44 22.58 -1.83
C GLY A 455 -12.05 22.87 -2.40
N GLY A 456 -12.02 23.30 -3.66
CA GLY A 456 -10.81 23.65 -4.39
C GLY A 456 -10.23 25.00 -3.98
N THR A 457 -8.90 25.12 -4.01
CA THR A 457 -8.22 26.36 -3.65
C THR A 457 -8.40 27.44 -4.71
N THR A 458 -8.32 28.72 -4.30
CA THR A 458 -8.32 29.88 -5.20
C THR A 458 -7.09 30.74 -4.91
N GLN A 459 -6.41 31.21 -5.96
CA GLN A 459 -5.25 32.09 -5.82
C GLN A 459 -5.46 33.42 -6.55
N ARG A 460 -4.90 34.50 -5.99
CA ARG A 460 -4.68 35.82 -6.64
C ARG A 460 -5.89 36.68 -7.02
N ASN A 461 -7.14 36.24 -6.90
CA ASN A 461 -8.34 37.07 -7.16
C ASN A 461 -9.07 37.48 -5.86
N SER A 462 -10.25 38.08 -5.98
CA SER A 462 -11.14 38.45 -4.85
C SER A 462 -12.28 37.43 -4.62
N LEU A 463 -12.33 36.34 -5.38
CA LEU A 463 -13.39 35.34 -5.28
C LEU A 463 -13.09 34.38 -4.12
N ALA A 464 -14.12 33.79 -3.53
CA ALA A 464 -13.92 32.85 -2.44
C ALA A 464 -13.26 31.55 -2.93
N GLY A 465 -12.59 30.85 -2.01
CA GLY A 465 -12.27 29.44 -2.18
C GLY A 465 -13.52 28.59 -2.50
N GLY A 466 -13.34 27.43 -3.12
CA GLY A 466 -14.45 26.52 -3.41
C GLY A 466 -15.10 26.01 -2.11
N THR A 467 -16.42 25.83 -2.09
CA THR A 467 -17.10 25.29 -0.89
C THR A 467 -16.83 23.80 -0.74
N GLY A 468 -16.78 23.30 0.50
CA GLY A 468 -16.79 21.87 0.79
C GLY A 468 -18.13 21.23 0.42
N GLY A 469 -18.10 19.96 0.05
CA GLY A 469 -19.29 19.17 -0.25
C GLY A 469 -20.01 18.72 1.02
N ALA A 470 -21.32 18.56 0.95
CA ALA A 470 -22.09 18.00 2.08
C ALA A 470 -21.78 16.52 2.27
N GLY A 471 -21.82 16.04 3.52
CA GLY A 471 -21.79 14.61 3.82
C GLY A 471 -23.10 13.92 3.44
N GLY A 472 -23.01 12.65 3.08
CA GLY A 472 -24.16 11.83 2.71
C GLY A 472 -25.02 11.47 3.91
N ALA A 473 -26.34 11.40 3.70
CA ALA A 473 -27.24 10.82 4.70
C ALA A 473 -26.99 9.31 4.85
N ALA A 474 -27.16 8.79 6.06
CA ALA A 474 -27.10 7.36 6.32
C ALA A 474 -28.38 6.63 5.93
N GLY A 475 -28.29 5.30 5.89
CA GLY A 475 -29.42 4.40 5.73
C GLY A 475 -30.14 4.11 7.04
N ASN A 476 -31.43 3.81 6.93
CA ASN A 476 -32.29 3.45 8.06
C ASN A 476 -32.25 1.94 8.32
N SER A 477 -32.63 1.55 9.55
CA SER A 477 -32.97 0.18 9.90
C SER A 477 -34.46 0.01 10.27
N PHE A 478 -35.02 -1.18 10.03
CA PHE A 478 -36.44 -1.45 10.28
C PHE A 478 -36.71 -2.20 11.60
N LEU A 479 -36.71 -3.54 11.62
CA LEU A 479 -37.14 -4.32 12.79
C LEU A 479 -36.06 -4.41 13.88
N ALA A 480 -34.87 -4.91 13.55
CA ALA A 480 -33.78 -5.08 14.51
C ALA A 480 -32.43 -4.66 13.90
N GLY A 481 -31.82 -3.62 14.46
CA GLY A 481 -30.52 -3.11 14.05
C GLY A 481 -30.45 -1.60 14.17
N ASN A 482 -29.25 -1.04 14.09
CA ASN A 482 -29.04 0.40 14.27
C ASN A 482 -29.16 1.15 12.94
N GLY A 483 -29.58 2.41 12.97
CA GLY A 483 -29.42 3.29 11.81
C GLY A 483 -27.94 3.63 11.57
N GLY A 484 -27.57 3.91 10.33
CA GLY A 484 -26.18 4.26 9.99
C GLY A 484 -25.79 5.68 10.43
N HIS A 485 -24.50 5.97 10.48
CA HIS A 485 -23.97 7.29 10.80
C HIS A 485 -23.92 8.21 9.57
N GLY A 486 -24.32 9.46 9.72
CA GLY A 486 -24.24 10.47 8.66
C GLY A 486 -22.79 10.79 8.31
N GLY A 487 -22.51 11.03 7.03
CA GLY A 487 -21.17 11.36 6.56
C GLY A 487 -20.70 12.74 7.01
N ALA A 488 -19.41 12.93 7.25
CA ALA A 488 -18.86 14.25 7.55
C ALA A 488 -18.94 15.20 6.34
N GLY A 489 -19.16 16.49 6.58
CA GLY A 489 -19.05 17.53 5.56
C GLY A 489 -17.61 17.83 5.19
N GLY A 490 -17.37 18.15 3.92
CA GLY A 490 -16.04 18.45 3.40
C GLY A 490 -15.53 19.83 3.83
N ALA A 491 -14.22 19.97 3.97
CA ALA A 491 -13.61 21.27 4.26
C ALA A 491 -13.77 22.24 3.08
N GLY A 492 -13.91 23.54 3.37
CA GLY A 492 -13.85 24.59 2.37
C GLY A 492 -12.44 24.79 1.81
N GLY A 493 -12.34 25.19 0.55
CA GLY A 493 -11.10 25.47 -0.14
C GLY A 493 -10.44 26.76 0.36
N ALA A 494 -9.12 26.74 0.46
CA ALA A 494 -8.36 27.91 0.88
C ALA A 494 -8.29 28.99 -0.21
N HIS A 495 -8.20 30.25 0.22
CA HIS A 495 -7.82 31.38 -0.61
C HIS A 495 -6.43 31.88 -0.20
N THR A 496 -5.47 31.91 -1.13
CA THR A 496 -4.06 32.23 -0.80
C THR A 496 -3.69 33.72 -0.95
N GLY A 497 -4.65 34.56 -1.38
CA GLY A 497 -4.55 36.03 -1.42
C GLY A 497 -5.52 36.71 -0.44
N THR A 498 -5.97 37.92 -0.75
CA THR A 498 -6.87 38.72 0.12
C THR A 498 -8.35 38.35 0.07
N GLY A 499 -8.71 37.33 -0.71
CA GLY A 499 -10.09 36.83 -0.84
C GLY A 499 -10.53 35.94 0.32
N ALA A 500 -11.84 35.72 0.41
CA ALA A 500 -12.43 34.89 1.45
C ALA A 500 -12.13 33.40 1.26
N GLY A 501 -12.03 32.63 2.34
CA GLY A 501 -11.99 31.17 2.25
C GLY A 501 -13.35 30.59 1.83
N GLY A 502 -13.36 29.41 1.23
CA GLY A 502 -14.59 28.69 0.88
C GLY A 502 -15.32 28.19 2.12
N GLY A 503 -16.66 28.16 2.10
CA GLY A 503 -17.44 27.59 3.21
C GLY A 503 -17.23 26.08 3.34
N GLY A 504 -17.26 25.53 4.56
CA GLY A 504 -17.30 24.10 4.81
C GLY A 504 -18.67 23.50 4.47
N GLY A 505 -18.69 22.23 4.11
CA GLY A 505 -19.92 21.49 3.80
C GLY A 505 -20.65 21.03 5.06
N ASN A 506 -21.97 20.88 4.99
CA ASN A 506 -22.76 20.37 6.11
C ASN A 506 -22.54 18.86 6.31
N GLY A 507 -22.63 18.39 7.55
CA GLY A 507 -22.65 16.96 7.84
C GLY A 507 -23.98 16.31 7.44
N GLY A 508 -23.92 15.03 7.08
CA GLY A 508 -25.07 14.22 6.70
C GLY A 508 -25.91 13.80 7.89
N THR A 509 -27.19 13.51 7.66
CA THR A 509 -28.10 13.03 8.71
C THR A 509 -27.81 11.58 9.07
N GLY A 510 -27.88 11.25 10.37
CA GLY A 510 -27.88 9.87 10.85
C GLY A 510 -29.17 9.14 10.48
N GLY A 511 -29.12 7.81 10.42
CA GLY A 511 -30.22 6.96 10.02
C GLY A 511 -31.12 6.61 11.19
N ASP A 512 -32.42 6.47 10.93
CA ASP A 512 -33.37 6.05 11.95
C ASP A 512 -33.30 4.54 12.18
N ALA A 513 -33.54 4.10 13.43
CA ALA A 513 -33.93 2.73 13.74
C ALA A 513 -35.43 2.71 14.09
N VAL A 514 -36.23 1.97 13.33
CA VAL A 514 -37.71 2.07 13.42
C VAL A 514 -38.28 1.33 14.63
N VAL A 515 -37.89 0.08 14.88
CA VAL A 515 -38.50 -0.75 15.96
C VAL A 515 -37.52 -1.05 17.10
N VAL A 516 -36.45 -1.82 16.85
CA VAL A 516 -35.43 -2.17 17.85
C VAL A 516 -34.04 -1.81 17.34
N GLY A 517 -33.34 -0.95 18.08
CA GLY A 517 -31.98 -0.52 17.75
C GLY A 517 -31.80 0.98 17.94
N ASN A 518 -30.55 1.43 17.97
CA ASN A 518 -30.22 2.84 18.16
C ASN A 518 -30.27 3.59 16.81
N GLY A 519 -30.65 4.86 16.86
CA GLY A 519 -30.47 5.76 15.72
C GLY A 519 -29.00 6.09 15.54
N GLY A 520 -28.58 6.33 14.30
CA GLY A 520 -27.21 6.68 13.98
C GLY A 520 -26.88 8.14 14.27
N ASP A 521 -25.61 8.43 14.51
CA ASP A 521 -25.15 9.80 14.75
C ASP A 521 -25.21 10.65 13.46
N GLY A 522 -25.44 11.96 13.62
CA GLY A 522 -25.26 12.92 12.54
C GLY A 522 -23.78 13.14 12.22
N GLY A 523 -23.45 13.38 10.96
CA GLY A 523 -22.08 13.66 10.54
C GLY A 523 -21.59 15.03 10.99
N ALA A 524 -20.30 15.18 11.26
CA ALA A 524 -19.72 16.47 11.59
C ALA A 524 -19.79 17.47 10.41
N GLY A 525 -19.92 18.76 10.69
CA GLY A 525 -19.80 19.81 9.69
C GLY A 525 -18.34 20.02 9.28
N GLY A 526 -18.10 20.42 8.04
CA GLY A 526 -16.78 20.71 7.50
C GLY A 526 -16.23 22.06 7.95
N VAL A 527 -14.91 22.15 8.14
CA VAL A 527 -14.26 23.42 8.47
C VAL A 527 -14.30 24.39 7.29
N GLY A 528 -14.40 25.69 7.59
CA GLY A 528 -14.23 26.74 6.58
C GLY A 528 -12.79 26.82 6.08
N GLY A 529 -12.62 27.14 4.80
CA GLY A 529 -11.31 27.32 4.20
C GLY A 529 -10.60 28.56 4.74
N ALA A 530 -9.26 28.53 4.76
CA ALA A 530 -8.45 29.69 5.12
C ALA A 530 -8.67 30.85 4.12
N GLY A 531 -8.73 32.09 4.59
CA GLY A 531 -8.84 33.30 3.77
C GLY A 531 -9.19 34.53 4.62
N THR A 532 -9.41 35.68 3.97
CA THR A 532 -9.77 36.94 4.63
C THR A 532 -11.11 37.49 4.10
N PRO A 533 -12.24 37.24 4.78
CA PRO A 533 -12.41 36.43 5.99
C PRO A 533 -12.29 34.91 5.74
N VAL A 534 -12.11 34.14 6.82
CA VAL A 534 -12.18 32.67 6.79
C VAL A 534 -13.57 32.23 6.34
N GLY A 535 -13.66 31.13 5.61
CA GLY A 535 -14.94 30.59 5.18
C GLY A 535 -15.83 30.20 6.35
N ALA A 536 -17.15 30.27 6.16
CA ALA A 536 -18.10 29.79 7.17
C ALA A 536 -17.91 28.28 7.42
N THR A 537 -18.07 27.82 8.65
CA THR A 537 -18.08 26.39 8.98
C THR A 537 -19.42 25.76 8.60
N GLY A 538 -19.37 24.49 8.20
CA GLY A 538 -20.57 23.70 7.94
C GLY A 538 -21.29 23.34 9.23
N THR A 539 -22.61 23.17 9.15
CA THR A 539 -23.41 22.69 10.28
C THR A 539 -23.26 21.18 10.43
N GLY A 540 -23.30 20.68 11.67
CA GLY A 540 -23.42 19.25 11.92
C GLY A 540 -24.77 18.69 11.42
N GLY A 541 -24.78 17.41 11.09
CA GLY A 541 -25.97 16.70 10.65
C GLY A 541 -26.92 16.37 11.80
N ALA A 542 -28.20 16.21 11.48
CA ALA A 542 -29.20 15.77 12.46
C ALA A 542 -28.94 14.31 12.87
N PRO A 543 -29.20 13.95 14.15
CA PRO A 543 -29.15 12.55 14.58
C PRO A 543 -30.33 11.75 14.03
N GLY A 544 -30.14 10.45 13.90
CA GLY A 544 -31.21 9.49 13.67
C GLY A 544 -31.98 9.17 14.95
N SER A 545 -33.26 8.84 14.80
CA SER A 545 -34.15 8.44 15.88
C SER A 545 -33.91 6.99 16.29
N GLY A 546 -33.91 6.71 17.59
CA GLY A 546 -33.89 5.34 18.10
C GLY A 546 -35.27 4.68 18.03
N GLY A 547 -35.29 3.34 17.94
CA GLY A 547 -36.52 2.57 18.00
C GLY A 547 -37.15 2.58 19.41
N ALA A 548 -38.23 1.84 19.61
CA ALA A 548 -39.00 1.80 20.86
C ALA A 548 -38.16 1.53 22.13
N PHE A 549 -37.01 0.85 21.98
CA PHE A 549 -36.06 0.55 23.05
C PHE A 549 -34.64 1.11 22.82
N GLY A 550 -34.43 1.82 21.72
CA GLY A 550 -33.12 2.34 21.33
C GLY A 550 -32.91 3.79 21.74
N LYS A 551 -31.65 4.21 21.82
CA LYS A 551 -31.29 5.63 21.93
C LYS A 551 -31.28 6.27 20.56
N SER A 552 -31.71 7.52 20.46
CA SER A 552 -31.39 8.36 19.30
C SER A 552 -29.88 8.60 19.23
N GLY A 553 -29.38 8.83 18.03
CA GLY A 553 -27.99 9.22 17.81
C GLY A 553 -27.70 10.61 18.37
N SER A 554 -26.42 10.96 18.32
CA SER A 554 -25.92 12.29 18.68
C SER A 554 -25.93 13.21 17.45
N PRO A 555 -26.31 14.49 17.59
CA PRO A 555 -26.12 15.45 16.50
C PRO A 555 -24.64 15.56 16.13
N GLY A 556 -24.37 15.79 14.85
CA GLY A 556 -23.01 16.01 14.39
C GLY A 556 -22.38 17.25 15.02
N ALA A 557 -21.10 17.17 15.35
CA ALA A 557 -20.37 18.34 15.81
C ALA A 557 -20.32 19.41 14.71
N ALA A 558 -20.64 20.66 15.04
CA ALA A 558 -20.34 21.77 14.16
C ALA A 558 -18.80 21.93 14.07
N ALA A 559 -18.29 22.27 12.89
CA ALA A 559 -16.86 22.52 12.74
C ALA A 559 -16.42 23.72 13.59
N VAL A 560 -15.35 23.55 14.37
CA VAL A 560 -14.75 24.60 15.19
C VAL A 560 -13.68 25.32 14.35
N SER A 561 -13.93 26.57 13.98
CA SER A 561 -12.90 27.43 13.34
C SER A 561 -12.25 28.33 14.38
N PHE A 562 -10.93 28.22 14.55
CA PHE A 562 -10.18 29.25 15.27
C PHE A 562 -10.04 30.46 14.34
N ALA A 563 -10.69 31.56 14.68
CA ALA A 563 -10.42 32.84 14.02
C ALA A 563 -8.95 33.20 14.27
N SER A 564 -8.20 33.51 13.22
CA SER A 564 -6.89 34.15 13.38
C SER A 564 -7.13 35.53 13.99
N ALA A 565 -7.00 35.63 15.32
CA ALA A 565 -7.12 36.87 16.05
C ALA A 565 -5.91 37.77 15.73
N ALA A 566 -6.02 38.56 14.67
CA ALA A 566 -5.16 39.72 14.49
C ALA A 566 -5.80 40.93 15.20
N SER A 567 -5.08 41.42 16.22
CA SER A 567 -5.12 42.76 16.86
C SER A 567 -5.97 43.04 18.12
N SER A 568 -5.23 43.28 19.22
CA SER A 568 -5.34 44.32 20.27
C SER A 568 -6.46 44.31 21.31
N LEU A 569 -6.19 43.66 22.47
CA LEU A 569 -6.61 44.09 23.82
C LEU A 569 -5.46 43.77 24.82
N PRO A 570 -5.21 44.56 25.88
CA PRO A 570 -4.08 44.37 26.81
C PRO A 570 -4.39 43.34 27.91
N LEU A 571 -5.12 42.26 27.58
CA LEU A 571 -5.51 41.16 28.48
C LEU A 571 -4.60 39.92 28.26
N VAL A 572 -3.37 40.14 27.80
CA VAL A 572 -2.58 39.17 27.02
C VAL A 572 -1.23 38.89 27.68
N GLY A 573 -1.16 38.75 29.01
CA GLY A 573 0.07 38.28 29.67
C GLY A 573 0.07 36.75 29.81
N PRO A 574 -0.71 36.19 30.75
CA PRO A 574 -0.78 34.75 30.99
C PRO A 574 -1.22 33.88 29.79
N TYR A 575 -2.09 34.42 28.94
CA TYR A 575 -2.54 33.72 27.72
C TYR A 575 -1.51 33.81 26.58
N GLU A 576 -0.72 34.88 26.54
CA GLU A 576 0.42 35.01 25.62
C GLU A 576 1.55 34.07 26.04
N ASP A 577 1.86 33.99 27.34
CA ASP A 577 2.83 33.04 27.87
C ASP A 577 2.40 31.60 27.59
N LEU A 578 1.12 31.26 27.82
CA LEU A 578 0.58 29.95 27.44
C LEU A 578 0.78 29.66 25.95
N PHE A 579 0.41 30.59 25.08
CA PHE A 579 0.52 30.41 23.64
C PHE A 579 1.99 30.30 23.18
N ASN A 580 2.86 31.22 23.62
CA ASN A 580 4.26 31.27 23.27
C ASN A 580 5.02 30.03 23.79
N ASN A 581 4.76 29.58 25.02
CA ASN A 581 5.36 28.37 25.57
C ASN A 581 4.89 27.11 24.82
N THR A 582 3.60 27.02 24.48
CA THR A 582 3.04 25.90 23.71
C THR A 582 3.66 25.85 22.32
N VAL A 583 3.71 26.98 21.61
CA VAL A 583 4.30 27.09 20.28
C VAL A 583 5.80 26.76 20.32
N THR A 584 6.54 27.27 21.31
CA THR A 584 7.97 26.98 21.48
C THR A 584 8.23 25.50 21.73
N ASN A 585 7.44 24.86 22.59
CA ASN A 585 7.54 23.43 22.90
C ASN A 585 7.17 22.55 21.69
N LEU A 586 6.13 22.91 20.94
CA LEU A 586 5.76 22.22 19.69
C LEU A 586 6.81 22.41 18.60
N GLN A 587 7.40 23.59 18.46
CA GLN A 587 8.50 23.83 17.53
C GLN A 587 9.76 23.05 17.92
N GLY A 588 10.06 22.94 19.21
CA GLY A 588 11.13 22.08 19.74
C GLY A 588 10.90 20.61 19.42
N LEU A 589 9.67 20.12 19.64
CA LEU A 589 9.27 18.76 19.27
C LEU A 589 9.35 18.52 17.76
N GLY A 590 8.88 19.47 16.95
CA GLY A 590 8.96 19.42 15.49
C GLY A 590 10.40 19.40 14.97
N LYS A 591 11.32 20.15 15.60
CA LYS A 591 12.76 20.09 15.29
C LYS A 591 13.38 18.74 15.68
N ALA A 592 13.00 18.18 16.83
CA ALA A 592 13.48 16.87 17.28
C ALA A 592 12.97 15.73 16.35
N LEU A 593 11.71 15.79 15.94
CA LEU A 593 11.12 14.85 14.98
C LEU A 593 11.68 15.03 13.56
N GLY A 594 11.96 16.26 13.14
CA GLY A 594 12.61 16.53 11.84
C GLY A 594 14.06 16.03 11.77
N ALA A 595 14.77 15.99 12.91
CA ALA A 595 16.12 15.46 12.97
C ALA A 595 16.18 13.92 12.92
N ASN A 596 15.13 13.22 13.38
CA ASN A 596 15.03 11.76 13.31
C ASN A 596 13.56 11.29 13.25
N PRO A 597 12.94 11.25 12.04
CA PRO A 597 11.49 11.12 11.90
C PRO A 597 10.92 9.73 12.23
N ALA A 598 11.74 8.70 12.41
CA ALA A 598 11.30 7.37 12.85
C ALA A 598 12.51 6.49 13.21
N PRO A 599 13.17 6.69 14.37
CA PRO A 599 14.42 6.01 14.70
C PRO A 599 14.29 4.47 14.66
N PHE A 600 13.16 3.94 15.11
CA PHE A 600 12.90 2.49 15.07
C PHE A 600 12.76 1.96 13.64
N LEU A 601 12.05 2.67 12.77
CA LEU A 601 11.88 2.29 11.37
C LEU A 601 13.21 2.41 10.62
N GLN A 602 13.99 3.46 10.89
CA GLN A 602 15.31 3.64 10.30
C GLN A 602 16.26 2.53 10.73
N GLN A 603 16.30 2.18 12.02
CA GLN A 603 17.14 1.09 12.52
C GLN A 603 16.67 -0.29 12.03
N PHE A 604 15.35 -0.50 11.95
CA PHE A 604 14.77 -1.69 11.33
C PHE A 604 15.19 -1.80 9.85
N LEU A 605 15.07 -0.72 9.08
CA LEU A 605 15.51 -0.68 7.69
C LEU A 605 17.02 -0.91 7.56
N THR A 606 17.85 -0.32 8.42
CA THR A 606 19.30 -0.57 8.48
C THR A 606 19.60 -2.04 8.72
N ASN A 607 18.93 -2.68 9.68
CA ASN A 607 19.07 -4.11 9.94
C ASN A 607 18.63 -4.97 8.72
N GLN A 608 17.55 -4.57 8.02
CA GLN A 608 17.14 -5.24 6.77
C GLN A 608 18.18 -5.09 5.66
N TYR A 609 18.81 -3.91 5.53
CA TYR A 609 19.91 -3.69 4.57
C TYR A 609 21.16 -4.51 4.93
N GLU A 610 21.49 -4.63 6.21
CA GLU A 610 22.63 -5.41 6.68
C GLU A 610 22.40 -6.92 6.50
N TYR A 611 21.19 -7.44 6.79
CA TYR A 611 20.82 -8.82 6.46
C TYR A 611 20.87 -9.10 4.96
N GLY A 612 20.45 -8.13 4.13
CA GLY A 612 20.58 -8.19 2.68
C GLY A 612 22.04 -8.22 2.23
N SER A 613 22.90 -7.38 2.82
CA SER A 613 24.33 -7.36 2.52
C SER A 613 25.04 -8.63 2.95
N LEU A 614 24.72 -9.20 4.12
CA LEU A 614 25.27 -10.48 4.59
C LEU A 614 24.85 -11.64 3.67
N THR A 615 23.60 -11.64 3.22
CA THR A 615 23.09 -12.63 2.26
C THR A 615 23.74 -12.50 0.89
N LEU A 616 23.95 -11.26 0.43
CA LEU A 616 24.58 -10.98 -0.86
C LEU A 616 26.08 -11.28 -0.86
N THR A 617 26.80 -10.91 0.21
CA THR A 617 28.22 -11.26 0.39
C THR A 617 28.40 -12.77 0.52
N ALA A 618 27.59 -13.45 1.34
CA ALA A 618 27.57 -14.91 1.45
C ALA A 618 27.32 -15.61 0.11
N LEU A 619 26.38 -15.10 -0.69
CA LEU A 619 26.08 -15.65 -2.02
C LEU A 619 27.20 -15.36 -3.03
N THR A 620 27.83 -14.18 -2.95
CA THR A 620 28.94 -13.78 -3.81
C THR A 620 30.20 -14.60 -3.53
N ASP A 621 30.54 -14.78 -2.25
CA ASP A 621 31.69 -15.59 -1.82
C ASP A 621 31.43 -17.09 -2.09
N ALA A 622 30.22 -17.60 -1.82
CA ALA A 622 29.85 -18.96 -2.20
C ALA A 622 29.92 -19.22 -3.71
N THR A 623 29.51 -18.25 -4.53
CA THR A 623 29.59 -18.35 -6.00
C THR A 623 31.03 -18.29 -6.50
N ARG A 624 31.86 -17.44 -5.87
CA ARG A 624 33.29 -17.33 -6.16
C ARG A 624 34.03 -18.63 -5.80
N ASP A 625 33.77 -19.20 -4.64
CA ASP A 625 34.39 -20.44 -4.18
C ASP A 625 33.89 -21.66 -4.98
N PHE A 626 32.62 -21.64 -5.42
CA PHE A 626 32.07 -22.64 -6.33
C PHE A 626 32.77 -22.59 -7.69
N ALA A 627 32.98 -21.37 -8.22
CA ALA A 627 33.69 -21.15 -9.47
C ALA A 627 35.18 -21.56 -9.37
N ILE A 628 35.85 -21.27 -8.25
CA ILE A 628 37.23 -21.72 -7.98
C ILE A 628 37.30 -23.24 -7.89
N GLY A 629 36.35 -23.89 -7.21
CA GLY A 629 36.26 -25.35 -7.12
C GLY A 629 35.97 -26.01 -8.48
N LEU A 630 35.08 -25.42 -9.28
CA LEU A 630 34.73 -25.89 -10.63
C LEU A 630 35.89 -25.71 -11.62
N ALA A 631 36.62 -24.61 -11.54
CA ALA A 631 37.85 -24.36 -12.31
C ALA A 631 39.00 -25.32 -11.93
N GLY A 632 38.91 -25.97 -10.76
CA GLY A 632 39.83 -27.02 -10.33
C GLY A 632 39.59 -28.39 -10.99
N ILE A 633 38.47 -28.62 -11.69
CA ILE A 633 38.13 -29.92 -12.31
C ILE A 633 38.94 -30.20 -13.60
N PRO A 634 39.07 -29.26 -14.57
CA PRO A 634 39.80 -29.46 -15.83
C PRO A 634 41.24 -30.00 -15.69
N PRO A 635 42.09 -29.52 -14.75
CA PRO A 635 43.46 -30.04 -14.61
C PRO A 635 43.54 -31.47 -14.02
N VAL A 636 42.46 -32.00 -13.45
CA VAL A 636 42.40 -33.35 -12.84
C VAL A 636 41.96 -34.41 -13.86
N LEU A 637 41.24 -33.99 -14.92
CA LEU A 637 40.75 -34.85 -16.00
C LEU A 637 41.88 -35.64 -16.72
N PRO A 638 43.05 -35.05 -17.06
CA PRO A 638 44.15 -35.80 -17.68
C PRO A 638 44.70 -36.90 -16.77
N ALA A 639 44.86 -36.64 -15.47
CA ALA A 639 45.33 -37.62 -14.49
C ALA A 639 44.30 -38.75 -14.27
N ALA A 640 43.00 -38.41 -14.26
CA ALA A 640 41.91 -39.38 -14.17
C ALA A 640 41.78 -40.24 -15.44
N LEU A 641 41.94 -39.65 -16.63
CA LEU A 641 41.99 -40.40 -17.90
C LEU A 641 43.22 -41.29 -17.97
N GLN A 642 44.36 -40.86 -17.45
CA GLN A 642 45.58 -41.67 -17.42
C GLN A 642 45.48 -42.85 -16.44
N ALA A 643 44.83 -42.66 -15.29
CA ALA A 643 44.49 -43.74 -14.37
C ALA A 643 43.50 -44.73 -14.98
N LEU A 644 42.52 -44.24 -15.75
CA LEU A 644 41.57 -45.08 -16.49
C LEU A 644 42.22 -45.84 -17.64
N ALA A 645 43.13 -45.22 -18.39
CA ALA A 645 43.92 -45.84 -19.45
C ALA A 645 44.90 -46.90 -18.90
N ALA A 646 45.36 -46.74 -17.65
CA ALA A 646 46.14 -47.75 -16.92
C ALA A 646 45.26 -48.87 -16.30
N GLY A 647 43.94 -48.87 -16.55
CA GLY A 647 43.00 -49.87 -16.04
C GLY A 647 42.59 -49.72 -14.57
N ASN A 648 42.99 -48.62 -13.91
CA ASN A 648 42.72 -48.37 -12.49
C ASN A 648 41.49 -47.45 -12.33
N SER A 649 40.30 -48.02 -12.53
CA SER A 649 39.01 -47.33 -12.43
C SER A 649 38.72 -46.78 -11.03
N SER A 650 39.25 -47.41 -9.96
CA SER A 650 39.09 -46.95 -8.59
C SER A 650 39.89 -45.68 -8.29
N ALA A 651 41.09 -45.55 -8.86
CA ALA A 651 41.89 -44.32 -8.72
C ALA A 651 41.28 -43.15 -9.52
N ALA A 652 40.78 -43.43 -10.74
CA ALA A 652 40.07 -42.43 -11.55
C ALA A 652 38.79 -41.93 -10.87
N ALA A 653 37.98 -42.84 -10.30
CA ALA A 653 36.77 -42.49 -9.57
C ALA A 653 37.05 -41.69 -8.30
N ASN A 654 38.12 -42.01 -7.56
CA ASN A 654 38.52 -41.25 -6.36
C ASN A 654 39.04 -39.85 -6.69
N LEU A 655 39.77 -39.68 -7.80
CA LEU A 655 40.26 -38.37 -8.24
C LEU A 655 39.11 -37.46 -8.69
N ILE A 656 38.17 -38.00 -9.47
CA ILE A 656 36.96 -37.28 -9.92
C ILE A 656 36.05 -36.98 -8.72
N GLY A 657 35.85 -37.94 -7.82
CA GLY A 657 35.05 -37.78 -6.61
C GLY A 657 35.60 -36.72 -5.66
N GLN A 658 36.92 -36.69 -5.41
CA GLN A 658 37.55 -35.67 -4.58
C GLN A 658 37.53 -34.28 -5.22
N ALA A 659 37.67 -34.18 -6.54
CA ALA A 659 37.55 -32.91 -7.25
C ALA A 659 36.12 -32.35 -7.17
N LEU A 660 35.10 -33.21 -7.29
CA LEU A 660 33.69 -32.83 -7.14
C LEU A 660 33.31 -32.45 -5.71
N ILE A 661 33.88 -33.11 -4.69
CA ILE A 661 33.64 -32.74 -3.27
C ILE A 661 34.26 -31.38 -2.95
N LYS A 662 35.46 -31.07 -3.49
CA LYS A 662 36.13 -29.77 -3.34
C LYS A 662 35.41 -28.60 -4.00
N VAL A 663 34.45 -28.87 -4.90
CA VAL A 663 33.55 -27.83 -5.44
C VAL A 663 32.67 -27.25 -4.34
N PHE A 664 32.30 -28.06 -3.34
CA PHE A 664 31.34 -27.67 -2.32
C PHE A 664 31.97 -27.40 -0.95
N TYR A 665 33.12 -28.03 -0.66
CA TYR A 665 33.77 -28.04 0.65
C TYR A 665 35.30 -28.07 0.52
N ASN A 666 36.00 -27.07 1.07
CA ASN A 666 37.45 -26.90 0.94
C ASN A 666 38.24 -27.02 2.25
N GLY A 667 37.59 -27.11 3.41
CA GLY A 667 38.26 -27.39 4.69
C GLY A 667 37.50 -26.87 5.92
N LEU A 668 38.14 -26.94 7.08
CA LEU A 668 37.69 -26.33 8.34
C LEU A 668 38.77 -25.36 8.80
N ASP A 669 38.44 -24.08 9.03
CA ASP A 669 39.31 -23.16 9.74
C ASP A 669 39.05 -23.33 11.24
N ALA A 670 40.03 -23.93 11.92
CA ALA A 670 39.99 -24.21 13.35
C ALA A 670 40.99 -23.36 14.14
N THR A 671 41.43 -22.22 13.57
CA THR A 671 42.40 -21.33 14.22
C THR A 671 41.88 -20.78 15.56
N ASN A 672 40.56 -20.76 15.76
CA ASN A 672 39.91 -20.52 17.05
C ASN A 672 38.96 -21.69 17.40
N LEU A 673 39.32 -22.49 18.41
CA LEU A 673 38.54 -23.66 18.86
C LEU A 673 37.15 -23.31 19.41
N SER A 674 36.86 -22.03 19.64
CA SER A 674 35.55 -21.53 20.09
C SER A 674 34.60 -21.22 18.92
N ASN A 675 35.12 -21.16 17.69
CA ASN A 675 34.35 -20.84 16.49
C ASN A 675 34.97 -21.55 15.27
N ILE A 676 34.62 -22.82 15.09
CA ILE A 676 35.08 -23.63 13.96
C ILE A 676 34.25 -23.26 12.72
N GLN A 677 34.88 -22.68 11.70
CA GLN A 677 34.19 -22.29 10.46
C GLN A 677 34.41 -23.34 9.37
N LEU A 678 33.33 -23.77 8.72
CA LEU A 678 33.44 -24.51 7.45
C LEU A 678 33.92 -23.55 6.36
N VAL A 679 34.89 -23.97 5.56
CA VAL A 679 35.48 -23.18 4.46
C VAL A 679 35.05 -23.77 3.11
N GLY A 680 34.58 -22.92 2.19
CA GLY A 680 34.03 -23.27 0.88
C GLY A 680 32.55 -22.94 0.76
N THR A 681 31.94 -23.26 -0.38
CA THR A 681 30.59 -22.79 -0.78
C THR A 681 29.48 -23.03 0.24
N LEU A 682 29.52 -24.13 0.98
CA LEU A 682 28.54 -24.43 2.03
C LEU A 682 28.84 -23.68 3.33
N GLY A 683 30.11 -23.36 3.60
CA GLY A 683 30.55 -22.56 4.73
C GLY A 683 30.18 -21.08 4.59
N ASP A 684 30.32 -20.53 3.38
CA ASP A 684 29.95 -19.16 3.05
C ASP A 684 28.44 -18.91 3.12
N LEU A 685 27.63 -19.98 3.03
CA LEU A 685 26.16 -19.94 3.18
C LEU A 685 25.66 -20.13 4.61
N LEU A 686 26.55 -20.35 5.60
CA LEU A 686 26.16 -20.47 7.01
C LEU A 686 25.76 -19.15 7.68
N PRO A 687 26.41 -17.99 7.45
CA PRO A 687 26.05 -16.72 8.08
C PRO A 687 24.59 -16.27 7.85
N PRO A 688 23.99 -16.40 6.64
CA PRO A 688 22.57 -16.10 6.42
C PRO A 688 21.60 -16.95 7.26
N LEU A 689 22.01 -18.15 7.70
CA LEU A 689 21.20 -19.01 8.58
C LEU A 689 21.14 -18.51 10.03
N SER A 690 21.97 -17.53 10.41
CA SER A 690 21.94 -16.87 11.72
C SER A 690 20.93 -15.71 11.80
N ILE A 691 20.40 -15.24 10.65
CA ILE A 691 19.43 -14.15 10.55
C ILE A 691 18.16 -14.43 11.40
N PRO A 692 17.54 -15.64 11.35
CA PRO A 692 16.41 -15.95 12.23
C PRO A 692 16.76 -15.87 13.73
N GLY A 693 17.99 -16.21 14.11
CA GLY A 693 18.49 -16.09 15.49
C GLY A 693 18.67 -14.63 15.92
N ALA A 694 19.20 -13.78 15.04
CA ALA A 694 19.33 -12.33 15.27
C ALA A 694 17.96 -11.64 15.37
N ILE A 695 16.99 -12.03 14.52
CA ILE A 695 15.60 -11.53 14.58
C ILE A 695 14.94 -11.94 15.90
N ALA A 696 15.13 -13.19 16.35
CA ALA A 696 14.60 -13.67 17.62
C ALA A 696 15.24 -12.96 18.83
N GLN A 697 16.54 -12.65 18.77
CA GLN A 697 17.23 -11.87 19.81
C GLN A 697 16.76 -10.42 19.84
N ASN A 698 16.57 -9.78 18.68
CA ASN A 698 16.02 -8.42 18.57
C ASN A 698 14.59 -8.35 19.12
N ALA A 699 13.74 -9.34 18.85
CA ALA A 699 12.42 -9.44 19.45
C ALA A 699 12.49 -9.61 20.98
N THR A 700 13.44 -10.42 21.47
CA THR A 700 13.67 -10.63 22.91
C THR A 700 14.16 -9.35 23.60
N ASN A 701 15.05 -8.60 22.96
CA ASN A 701 15.57 -7.32 23.46
C ASN A 701 14.48 -6.24 23.49
N VAL A 702 13.60 -6.19 22.49
CA VAL A 702 12.43 -5.30 22.48
C VAL A 702 11.46 -5.64 23.61
N ILE A 703 11.17 -6.93 23.80
CA ILE A 703 10.33 -7.38 24.93
C ILE A 703 10.97 -6.99 26.26
N SER A 704 12.29 -7.17 26.40
CA SER A 704 13.06 -6.76 27.58
C SER A 704 12.98 -5.24 27.80
N ALA A 705 13.15 -4.42 26.75
CA ALA A 705 13.06 -2.96 26.84
C ALA A 705 11.66 -2.48 27.28
N LEU A 706 10.60 -3.14 26.79
CA LEU A 706 9.20 -2.84 27.14
C LEU A 706 8.78 -3.36 28.52
N THR A 707 9.54 -4.30 29.11
CA THR A 707 9.21 -4.93 30.40
C THR A 707 10.20 -4.58 31.53
N ASN A 708 11.31 -3.93 31.21
CA ASN A 708 12.33 -3.54 32.17
C ASN A 708 11.87 -2.37 33.05
N THR A 709 11.62 -2.63 34.33
CA THR A 709 11.24 -1.64 35.35
C THR A 709 12.40 -1.25 36.28
N ASN A 710 13.65 -1.61 35.95
CA ASN A 710 14.80 -1.39 36.84
C ASN A 710 15.15 0.09 36.98
N ILE A 711 15.69 0.44 38.15
CA ILE A 711 16.28 1.74 38.48
C ILE A 711 17.75 1.45 38.83
N SER A 712 18.69 2.12 38.16
CA SER A 712 20.12 2.02 38.47
C SER A 712 20.73 3.40 38.67
N PHE A 713 21.58 3.51 39.69
CA PHE A 713 22.37 4.70 39.96
C PHE A 713 23.82 4.28 40.21
N ASP A 714 24.72 4.73 39.34
CA ASP A 714 26.15 4.43 39.42
C ASP A 714 26.95 5.69 39.75
N ILE A 715 27.68 5.61 40.87
CA ILE A 715 28.33 6.73 41.52
C ILE A 715 29.67 7.08 40.84
N PRO A 716 30.56 6.12 40.50
CA PRO A 716 31.79 6.44 39.75
C PRO A 716 31.56 7.07 38.37
N THR A 717 30.44 6.80 37.71
CA THR A 717 30.13 7.35 36.37
C THR A 717 29.12 8.49 36.38
N LEU A 718 28.55 8.85 37.53
CA LEU A 718 27.45 9.81 37.67
C LEU A 718 26.25 9.49 36.73
N THR A 719 25.92 8.20 36.56
CA THR A 719 24.82 7.78 35.69
C THR A 719 23.58 7.36 36.46
N MET A 720 22.41 7.83 36.01
CA MET A 720 21.09 7.50 36.58
C MET A 720 20.16 7.04 35.46
N SER A 721 19.71 5.78 35.51
CA SER A 721 18.92 5.16 34.45
C SER A 721 17.63 4.56 34.99
N PHE A 722 16.54 4.82 34.28
CA PHE A 722 15.22 4.24 34.54
C PHE A 722 14.79 3.42 33.33
N GLY A 723 14.25 2.24 33.59
CA GLY A 723 13.59 1.41 32.59
C GLY A 723 12.37 2.10 31.96
N LEU A 724 12.09 1.77 30.70
CA LEU A 724 11.14 2.50 29.84
C LEU A 724 9.73 2.66 30.43
N PRO A 725 9.08 1.62 31.00
CA PRO A 725 7.75 1.76 31.60
C PRO A 725 7.74 2.74 32.78
N LEU A 726 8.82 2.77 33.57
CA LEU A 726 8.89 3.59 34.78
C LEU A 726 9.15 5.07 34.46
N VAL A 727 9.99 5.36 33.46
CA VAL A 727 10.14 6.75 32.99
C VAL A 727 8.87 7.25 32.29
N MET A 728 8.10 6.39 31.61
CA MET A 728 6.79 6.79 31.05
C MET A 728 5.77 7.07 32.16
N ALA A 729 5.76 6.27 33.22
CA ALA A 729 4.94 6.55 34.40
C ALA A 729 5.34 7.86 35.08
N LEU A 730 6.64 8.14 35.21
CA LEU A 730 7.16 9.39 35.76
C LEU A 730 6.72 10.62 34.93
N ASN A 731 6.83 10.54 33.60
CA ASN A 731 6.41 11.63 32.70
C ASN A 731 4.88 11.80 32.65
N ALA A 732 4.11 10.73 32.87
CA ALA A 732 2.65 10.79 32.93
C ALA A 732 2.14 11.51 34.20
N VAL A 733 2.85 11.37 35.32
CA VAL A 733 2.52 12.02 36.61
C VAL A 733 3.05 13.46 36.70
N GLY A 734 3.89 13.90 35.76
CA GLY A 734 4.41 15.27 35.70
C GLY A 734 3.33 16.34 35.54
N SER A 735 2.38 16.14 34.61
CA SER A 735 1.37 17.16 34.28
C SER A 735 0.38 17.48 35.42
N PRO A 736 -0.14 16.51 36.20
CA PRO A 736 -0.96 16.84 37.37
C PRO A 736 -0.18 17.59 38.46
N LEU A 737 1.12 17.29 38.64
CA LEU A 737 1.96 17.92 39.65
C LEU A 737 2.30 19.37 39.28
N THR A 738 2.68 19.64 38.04
CA THR A 738 2.97 21.01 37.56
C THR A 738 1.72 21.89 37.53
N THR A 739 0.55 21.29 37.33
CA THR A 739 -0.76 21.97 37.47
C THR A 739 -1.04 22.39 38.90
N LEU A 740 -0.74 21.53 39.88
CA LEU A 740 -0.94 21.83 41.29
C LEU A 740 0.00 22.95 41.79
N ILE A 741 1.24 22.97 41.30
CA ILE A 741 2.21 24.05 41.55
C ILE A 741 1.69 25.37 40.96
N ALA A 742 1.25 25.37 39.69
CA ALA A 742 0.70 26.56 39.04
C ALA A 742 -0.59 27.08 39.69
N LEU A 743 -1.41 26.18 40.26
CA LEU A 743 -2.56 26.55 41.09
C LEU A 743 -2.10 27.24 42.38
N GLY A 744 -1.09 26.70 43.05
CA GLY A 744 -0.45 27.31 44.22
C GLY A 744 0.09 28.73 43.94
N ASP A 745 0.84 28.90 42.85
CA ASP A 745 1.41 30.19 42.45
C ASP A 745 0.35 31.22 42.05
N SER A 746 -0.74 30.78 41.42
CA SER A 746 -1.88 31.64 41.09
C SER A 746 -2.62 32.10 42.35
N THR A 747 -2.79 31.20 43.34
CA THR A 747 -3.43 31.56 44.62
C THR A 747 -2.58 32.51 45.47
N THR A 748 -1.25 32.33 45.50
CA THR A 748 -0.35 33.23 46.25
C THR A 748 -0.27 34.61 45.61
N THR A 749 -0.23 34.70 44.28
CA THR A 749 -0.28 35.97 43.53
C THR A 749 -1.57 36.74 43.83
N PHE A 750 -2.70 36.04 43.87
CA PHE A 750 -3.98 36.63 44.28
C PHE A 750 -3.95 37.14 45.73
N ILE A 751 -3.52 36.31 46.69
CA ILE A 751 -3.47 36.66 48.11
C ILE A 751 -2.55 37.87 48.36
N ASN A 752 -1.37 37.90 47.74
CA ASN A 752 -0.43 39.02 47.88
C ASN A 752 -0.99 40.32 47.31
N ALA A 753 -1.72 40.25 46.18
CA ALA A 753 -2.37 41.42 45.59
C ALA A 753 -3.52 41.96 46.46
N VAL A 754 -4.30 41.07 47.08
CA VAL A 754 -5.36 41.43 48.03
C VAL A 754 -4.77 42.04 49.31
N GLN A 755 -3.71 41.43 49.88
CA GLN A 755 -3.02 41.94 51.05
C GLN A 755 -2.34 43.30 50.81
N ALA A 756 -1.87 43.55 49.58
CA ALA A 756 -1.33 44.84 49.16
C ALA A 756 -2.41 45.91 48.84
N GLY A 757 -3.70 45.57 48.96
CA GLY A 757 -4.82 46.49 48.64
C GLY A 757 -4.97 46.81 47.15
N ASN A 758 -4.35 46.05 46.26
CA ASN A 758 -4.37 46.29 44.81
C ASN A 758 -5.45 45.42 44.13
N ALA A 759 -6.67 45.97 44.07
CA ALA A 759 -7.83 45.29 43.48
C ALA A 759 -7.65 44.93 41.99
N GLN A 760 -6.87 45.73 41.24
CA GLN A 760 -6.61 45.48 39.83
C GLN A 760 -5.65 44.29 39.63
N ALA A 761 -4.59 44.19 40.44
CA ALA A 761 -3.68 43.04 40.42
C ALA A 761 -4.36 41.74 40.89
N ALA A 762 -5.26 41.82 41.88
CA ALA A 762 -6.03 40.67 42.35
C ALA A 762 -7.00 40.14 41.28
N LEU A 763 -7.68 41.04 40.56
CA LEU A 763 -8.56 40.65 39.44
C LEU A 763 -7.77 40.05 38.27
N THR A 764 -6.62 40.63 37.91
CA THR A 764 -5.72 40.08 36.87
C THR A 764 -5.20 38.69 37.25
N ALA A 765 -4.84 38.46 38.51
CA ALA A 765 -4.42 37.15 39.00
C ALA A 765 -5.53 36.10 38.92
N LEU A 766 -6.78 36.48 39.22
CA LEU A 766 -7.93 35.57 39.16
C LEU A 766 -8.33 35.19 37.72
N VAL A 767 -8.32 36.16 36.80
CA VAL A 767 -8.67 35.95 35.37
C VAL A 767 -7.55 35.24 34.60
N GLY A 768 -6.29 35.45 35.01
CA GLY A 768 -5.12 34.75 34.47
C GLY A 768 -4.89 33.35 35.04
N ALA A 769 -5.51 33.00 36.17
CA ALA A 769 -5.33 31.70 36.81
C ALA A 769 -5.64 30.51 35.89
N PRO A 770 -6.73 30.48 35.10
CA PRO A 770 -6.97 29.39 34.15
C PRO A 770 -5.85 29.23 33.11
N ALA A 771 -5.29 30.34 32.60
CA ALA A 771 -4.18 30.30 31.65
C ALA A 771 -2.89 29.79 32.30
N ASN A 772 -2.60 30.20 33.53
CA ASN A 772 -1.44 29.73 34.29
C ASN A 772 -1.55 28.24 34.65
N ILE A 773 -2.75 27.77 35.01
CA ILE A 773 -3.04 26.36 35.30
C ILE A 773 -2.89 25.52 34.03
N ALA A 774 -3.47 25.97 32.91
CA ALA A 774 -3.31 25.32 31.61
C ALA A 774 -1.84 25.32 31.15
N ASN A 775 -1.12 26.42 31.40
CA ASN A 775 0.30 26.53 31.08
C ASN A 775 1.13 25.60 31.97
N GLY A 776 0.79 25.46 33.25
CA GLY A 776 1.39 24.46 34.15
C GLY A 776 1.15 23.03 33.68
N PHE A 777 -0.07 22.69 33.27
CA PHE A 777 -0.43 21.36 32.78
C PHE A 777 0.27 20.99 31.47
N LEU A 778 0.33 21.92 30.53
CA LEU A 778 0.87 21.68 29.19
C LEU A 778 2.38 21.91 29.12
N ASN A 779 2.88 23.01 29.68
CA ASN A 779 4.24 23.50 29.47
C ASN A 779 5.05 23.68 30.76
N GLY A 780 4.44 23.44 31.93
CA GLY A 780 5.07 23.70 33.23
C GLY A 780 6.30 22.84 33.46
N GLU A 781 7.26 23.35 34.22
CA GLU A 781 8.51 22.66 34.54
C GLU A 781 8.78 22.74 36.04
N ALA A 782 9.05 21.59 36.67
CA ALA A 782 9.45 21.55 38.08
C ALA A 782 10.51 20.46 38.34
N THR A 783 11.05 20.42 39.56
CA THR A 783 11.96 19.35 39.99
C THR A 783 11.53 18.81 41.35
N LEU A 784 11.61 17.49 41.53
CA LEU A 784 11.32 16.81 42.79
C LEU A 784 12.64 16.36 43.43
N PRO A 785 13.05 16.92 44.59
CA PRO A 785 14.26 16.49 45.28
C PRO A 785 14.03 15.15 46.00
N LEU A 786 14.88 14.16 45.70
CA LEU A 786 14.92 12.84 46.33
C LEU A 786 16.21 12.71 47.15
N PRO A 787 16.15 12.62 48.49
CA PRO A 787 17.34 12.43 49.33
C PRO A 787 18.02 11.10 49.03
N LEU A 788 19.34 11.11 48.82
CA LEU A 788 20.15 9.91 48.59
C LEU A 788 21.01 9.58 49.82
N PRO A 789 21.32 8.29 50.06
CA PRO A 789 22.19 7.89 51.16
C PRO A 789 23.61 8.44 50.99
N THR A 790 24.21 8.95 52.07
CA THR A 790 25.53 9.63 52.07
C THR A 790 26.71 8.66 52.21
N SER A 791 26.45 7.36 52.33
CA SER A 791 27.46 6.30 52.44
C SER A 791 27.96 5.87 51.06
N VAL A 792 29.04 6.49 50.61
CA VAL A 792 29.78 6.15 49.38
C VAL A 792 31.13 5.51 49.72
N ALA A 793 31.55 4.51 48.94
CA ALA A 793 32.85 3.85 49.10
C ALA A 793 33.75 4.16 47.88
N PRO A 794 34.92 4.83 48.06
CA PRO A 794 35.46 5.37 49.32
C PRO A 794 34.70 6.62 49.83
N PRO A 795 34.75 6.92 51.14
CA PRO A 795 34.05 8.08 51.72
C PRO A 795 34.57 9.41 51.18
N ILE A 796 33.66 10.34 50.85
CA ILE A 796 33.98 11.69 50.39
C ILE A 796 34.05 12.63 51.61
N PRO A 797 35.22 13.19 51.97
CA PRO A 797 35.36 14.08 53.12
C PRO A 797 34.52 15.36 52.99
N GLY A 798 33.78 15.73 54.04
CA GLY A 798 33.01 16.98 54.10
C GLY A 798 31.60 16.93 53.51
N LEU A 799 31.15 15.79 52.99
CA LEU A 799 29.81 15.60 52.43
C LEU A 799 28.74 15.49 53.54
N THR A 800 27.73 16.37 53.53
CA THR A 800 26.65 16.40 54.53
C THR A 800 25.28 15.95 53.99
N SER A 801 25.00 16.18 52.71
CA SER A 801 23.80 15.66 52.04
C SER A 801 24.01 15.48 50.54
N ILE A 802 23.31 14.51 49.95
CA ILE A 802 23.14 14.35 48.50
C ILE A 802 21.64 14.26 48.23
N SER A 803 21.15 14.96 47.22
CA SER A 803 19.78 14.83 46.72
C SER A 803 19.79 14.79 45.20
N ALA A 804 19.01 13.88 44.62
CA ALA A 804 18.74 13.84 43.19
C ALA A 804 17.53 14.73 42.86
N ASN A 805 17.67 15.64 41.91
CA ASN A 805 16.62 16.51 41.42
C ASN A 805 15.99 15.85 40.19
N ILE A 806 14.81 15.27 40.39
CA ILE A 806 14.05 14.59 39.34
C ILE A 806 13.27 15.64 38.54
N PRO A 807 13.57 15.87 37.25
CA PRO A 807 12.80 16.82 36.45
C PRO A 807 11.42 16.23 36.14
N ILE A 808 10.39 17.03 36.37
CA ILE A 808 9.00 16.74 35.99
C ILE A 808 8.47 17.87 35.12
N GLY A 809 7.62 17.55 34.15
CA GLY A 809 7.13 18.50 33.17
C GLY A 809 5.66 18.31 32.83
N GLY A 810 5.05 19.38 32.33
CA GLY A 810 3.75 19.33 31.65
C GLY A 810 3.81 18.48 30.39
N ILE A 811 2.66 18.17 29.81
CA ILE A 811 2.52 17.20 28.70
C ILE A 811 3.50 17.44 27.54
N LEU A 812 3.76 18.71 27.22
CA LEU A 812 4.56 19.18 26.09
C LEU A 812 5.96 19.66 26.50
N SER A 813 6.30 19.64 27.80
CA SER A 813 7.59 20.10 28.30
C SER A 813 8.75 19.28 27.70
N PRO A 814 9.86 19.93 27.29
CA PRO A 814 11.01 19.24 26.73
C PRO A 814 11.64 18.24 27.71
N LEU A 815 12.32 17.24 27.16
CA LEU A 815 13.08 16.26 27.94
C LEU A 815 14.35 16.90 28.50
N ARG A 816 14.57 16.78 29.82
CA ARG A 816 15.71 17.37 30.53
C ARG A 816 16.53 16.29 31.25
N PRO A 817 17.86 16.46 31.39
CA PRO A 817 18.69 15.54 32.15
C PRO A 817 18.42 15.65 33.66
N PHE A 818 18.66 14.57 34.40
CA PHE A 818 18.65 14.58 35.86
C PHE A 818 19.84 15.39 36.40
N THR A 819 19.69 16.01 37.56
CA THR A 819 20.80 16.66 38.28
C THR A 819 20.88 16.16 39.71
N ALA A 820 22.05 16.17 40.31
CA ALA A 820 22.25 15.89 41.73
C ALA A 820 22.85 17.11 42.41
N THR A 821 22.33 17.48 43.58
CA THR A 821 22.92 18.49 44.44
C THR A 821 23.56 17.82 45.64
N ALA A 822 24.88 17.99 45.79
CA ALA A 822 25.65 17.53 46.93
C ALA A 822 26.13 18.73 47.75
N VAL A 823 26.02 18.66 49.08
CA VAL A 823 26.53 19.70 49.99
C VAL A 823 27.85 19.22 50.58
N VAL A 824 28.95 19.88 50.22
CA VAL A 824 30.31 19.52 50.66
C VAL A 824 30.92 20.72 51.39
N PHE A 825 31.36 20.56 52.63
CA PHE A 825 31.85 21.66 53.49
C PHE A 825 30.86 22.85 53.60
N GLY A 826 29.55 22.59 53.49
CA GLY A 826 28.49 23.61 53.57
C GLY A 826 28.17 24.33 52.26
N THR A 827 28.86 24.02 51.14
CA THR A 827 28.54 24.59 49.82
C THR A 827 27.75 23.59 48.95
N PRO A 828 26.61 23.99 48.37
CA PRO A 828 25.86 23.16 47.43
C PRO A 828 26.55 23.14 46.06
N ILE A 829 26.74 21.94 45.51
CA ILE A 829 27.32 21.68 44.19
C ILE A 829 26.29 20.90 43.38
N THR A 830 25.82 21.45 42.27
CA THR A 830 24.90 20.76 41.34
C THR A 830 25.69 20.14 40.20
N LEU A 831 25.55 18.83 40.01
CA LEU A 831 26.18 18.08 38.94
C LEU A 831 25.10 17.49 38.01
N PRO A 832 25.25 17.61 36.68
CA PRO A 832 24.41 16.88 35.75
C PRO A 832 24.70 15.38 35.86
N LEU A 833 23.65 14.58 35.87
CA LEU A 833 23.72 13.13 35.81
C LEU A 833 23.54 12.68 34.36
N ALA A 834 24.41 11.79 33.88
CA ALA A 834 24.23 11.17 32.58
C ALA A 834 23.15 10.07 32.68
N GLY A 835 22.34 9.87 31.64
CA GLY A 835 21.34 8.78 31.62
C GLY A 835 19.97 9.17 31.06
N THR A 836 18.92 8.51 31.54
CA THR A 836 17.55 8.66 31.03
C THR A 836 17.05 10.10 31.22
N PRO A 837 16.61 10.86 30.21
CA PRO A 837 16.02 12.18 30.42
C PRO A 837 14.53 12.09 30.79
N ALA A 838 14.00 13.09 31.49
CA ALA A 838 12.59 13.18 31.88
C ALA A 838 12.03 14.60 31.70
N GLY A 839 10.71 14.70 31.47
CA GLY A 839 10.02 15.93 31.05
C GLY A 839 8.54 15.66 30.75
N GLY A 840 8.08 16.03 29.56
CA GLY A 840 6.71 15.78 29.10
C GLY A 840 6.50 14.41 28.46
N ILE A 841 5.31 13.85 28.64
CA ILE A 841 4.94 12.53 28.11
C ILE A 841 4.89 12.47 26.59
N ILE A 842 4.52 13.57 25.91
CA ILE A 842 4.44 13.59 24.44
C ILE A 842 5.83 13.58 23.81
N PRO A 843 6.79 14.44 24.21
CA PRO A 843 8.18 14.30 23.80
C PRO A 843 8.78 12.93 24.15
N ALA A 844 8.47 12.37 25.33
CA ALA A 844 8.93 11.05 25.74
C ALA A 844 8.44 9.92 24.80
N LEU A 845 7.16 9.93 24.43
CA LEU A 845 6.56 8.92 23.54
C LEU A 845 6.99 9.07 22.08
N LEU A 846 7.30 10.29 21.65
CA LEU A 846 7.60 10.57 20.24
C LEU A 846 9.09 10.58 19.92
N THR A 847 9.96 10.80 20.91
CA THR A 847 11.41 10.90 20.67
C THR A 847 12.21 9.87 21.47
N TYR A 848 11.92 9.68 22.76
CA TYR A 848 12.70 8.81 23.62
C TYR A 848 12.30 7.33 23.52
N ALA A 849 11.01 6.98 23.60
CA ALA A 849 10.55 5.60 23.51
C ALA A 849 10.89 4.95 22.16
N PRO A 850 10.70 5.60 21.00
CA PRO A 850 11.09 5.05 19.71
C PRO A 850 12.61 4.88 19.57
N ALA A 851 13.42 5.76 20.17
CA ALA A 851 14.87 5.64 20.18
C ALA A 851 15.37 4.48 21.06
N GLN A 852 14.74 4.25 22.22
CA GLN A 852 15.05 3.09 23.06
C GLN A 852 14.67 1.76 22.38
N LEU A 853 13.55 1.75 21.64
CA LEU A 853 13.15 0.60 20.83
C LEU A 853 14.09 0.39 19.64
N ALA A 854 14.60 1.46 19.03
CA ALA A 854 15.61 1.38 17.98
C ALA A 854 16.90 0.73 18.50
N ASN A 855 17.42 1.19 19.64
CA ASN A 855 18.59 0.60 20.28
C ASN A 855 18.38 -0.87 20.70
N ALA A 856 17.13 -1.30 20.96
CA ALA A 856 16.81 -2.67 21.32
C ALA A 856 16.95 -3.65 20.14
N ILE A 857 16.84 -3.17 18.90
CA ILE A 857 17.05 -3.97 17.70
C ILE A 857 18.47 -3.83 17.13
N GLY A 858 19.37 -3.17 17.86
CA GLY A 858 20.76 -2.92 17.49
C GLY A 858 20.89 -1.60 16.78
#